data_AF-A0A6N6VPH4-F1
#
_entry.id   AF-A0A6N6VPH4-F1
#
_cell.length_a   1.000
_cell.length_b   1.000
_cell.length_c   1.000
_cell.angle_alpha   90.00
_cell.angle_beta   90.00
_cell.angle_gamma   90.00
#
_symmetry.space_group_name_H-M   'P 1'
#
loop_
_entity.id
_entity.type
_entity.pdbx_description
1 polymer ?
#
loop_
_entity_poly.entity_id
_entity_poly.type
_entity_poly.pdbx_seq_one_letter_code
_entity_poly.pdbx_strand_id
1 'polypeptide(L)'
;MLTKFPSYYVMASNTDLGKTVFSTGISMAAVRNGLKLLYIKPVQTGFPFDSDSSFVKNYNPSEFVLTKTIFSMSNPVSPHRAIIQDKYHEESEMKEHFLDDKMISIIEEEITTNEAQFVLIEGSGGVASPTLQGQLQCDVFRELRLPVVFIADSKLGGISCTISSIALIESRGFDIACILMFDGKDENSLFLQKYYKNKFPVYSFQNIVESNLPKNETLIKKPLDVWFKENEEKFSEVFQHLTSYHVSKIQIIDDYIEVAKENIWWPFTQHGLQIEPRVIDSAFKDNLTFVDIKNLRNQNILTHKSFDASASWWTQGIGHASSRLSHAAASAAGKYGHVMFPGNIHEPVVKLTQKLMATVGKGWAQRAFFSDNGSTAIEVALKIAFRKSFGLPQKEIMMHKKDIYILGLKDSYHGDTHAAMDATNPNSYKKTDYWYEPKGYWFDYPTVYLKDRKHFVTIPESFNSNQKFELNINSIGEVFSLDRNSTDLANIYLNYIQSQMFILEGSDFLIGALLLEPVVQGAGGMKFVDPLFQRILVKECRKRKIPIIFDEVFTGFWRLGKISASVLLDEKPDIACYAKLLTGGLMPLSVTLANEECFSSFLGDSISQALLHGHSYAANPVGCAVAVEAIEETCDSKNFNKELNCLDIPWDEEIVNEFSCLPNIEKVFTLGSIFAFGLKDKNSDYTSTRSKKIVQQLKQMSLEVRPLGNIIYILSGFNTGAVELKNILKSVYELVKNE
;
A
#
# COMPACT_ATOMS: atom_id res chain seq x y z
N MET A 1 -16.98 -0.62 1.54
CA MET A 1 -17.88 -1.40 2.43
C MET A 1 -19.06 -1.86 1.60
N LEU A 2 -19.37 -3.15 1.64
CA LEU A 2 -20.56 -3.72 1.02
C LEU A 2 -21.50 -4.19 2.13
N THR A 3 -22.79 -3.88 2.03
CA THR A 3 -23.79 -4.23 3.03
C THR A 3 -24.83 -5.18 2.45
N LYS A 4 -25.59 -5.85 3.31
CA LYS A 4 -26.68 -6.76 2.91
C LYS A 4 -27.84 -6.01 2.25
N PHE A 5 -28.12 -4.81 2.74
CA PHE A 5 -29.13 -3.90 2.23
C PHE A 5 -28.49 -2.67 1.57
N PRO A 6 -29.23 -1.87 0.77
CA PRO A 6 -28.70 -0.68 0.16
C PRO A 6 -28.27 0.36 1.21
N SER A 7 -27.01 0.78 1.16
CA SER A 7 -26.44 1.79 2.04
C SER A 7 -25.69 2.82 1.22
N TYR A 8 -26.03 4.10 1.38
CA TYR A 8 -25.50 5.18 0.56
C TYR A 8 -24.96 6.33 1.38
N TYR A 9 -23.88 6.92 0.87
CA TYR A 9 -23.36 8.20 1.36
C TYR A 9 -23.91 9.34 0.50
N VAL A 10 -24.63 10.27 1.12
CA VAL A 10 -25.21 11.44 0.44
C VAL A 10 -24.20 12.59 0.51
N MET A 11 -23.61 12.92 -0.63
CA MET A 11 -22.66 14.02 -0.79
C MET A 11 -23.25 15.11 -1.69
N ALA A 12 -22.76 16.34 -1.56
CA ALA A 12 -23.15 17.42 -2.46
C ALA A 12 -21.94 18.18 -2.99
N SER A 13 -22.10 18.83 -4.13
CA SER A 13 -21.08 19.76 -4.64
C SER A 13 -20.85 20.95 -3.71
N ASN A 14 -21.89 21.43 -3.01
CA ASN A 14 -21.80 22.53 -2.05
C ASN A 14 -22.91 22.49 -0.96
N THR A 15 -22.92 23.49 -0.07
CA THR A 15 -24.03 23.75 0.86
C THR A 15 -25.28 24.25 0.11
N ASP A 16 -26.46 24.16 0.74
CA ASP A 16 -27.72 24.73 0.24
C ASP A 16 -28.19 24.21 -1.13
N LEU A 17 -27.86 22.95 -1.43
CA LEU A 17 -28.34 22.24 -2.64
C LEU A 17 -29.48 21.26 -2.36
N GLY A 18 -29.98 21.23 -1.12
CA GLY A 18 -31.11 20.39 -0.73
C GLY A 18 -30.77 18.93 -0.39
N LYS A 19 -29.55 18.64 0.11
CA LYS A 19 -29.17 17.29 0.59
C LYS A 19 -30.26 16.66 1.45
N THR A 20 -30.66 17.34 2.52
CA THR A 20 -31.66 16.87 3.47
C THR A 20 -33.05 16.71 2.84
N VAL A 21 -33.40 17.54 1.87
CA VAL A 21 -34.66 17.40 1.12
C VAL A 21 -34.63 16.13 0.28
N PHE A 22 -33.56 15.86 -0.47
CA PHE A 22 -33.43 14.64 -1.26
C PHE A 22 -33.34 13.38 -0.38
N SER A 23 -32.58 13.41 0.72
CA SER A 23 -32.55 12.34 1.71
C SER A 23 -33.94 12.04 2.26
N THR A 24 -34.76 13.07 2.51
CA THR A 24 -36.15 12.94 2.95
C THR A 24 -37.05 12.34 1.86
N GLY A 25 -36.91 12.75 0.60
CA GLY A 25 -37.71 12.16 -0.49
C GLY A 25 -37.38 10.68 -0.72
N ILE A 26 -36.10 10.31 -0.66
CA ILE A 26 -35.67 8.90 -0.72
C ILE A 26 -36.20 8.13 0.51
N SER A 27 -36.18 8.75 1.70
CA SER A 27 -36.71 8.13 2.92
C SER A 27 -38.20 7.78 2.80
N MET A 28 -39.00 8.69 2.24
CA MET A 28 -40.42 8.48 1.98
C MET A 28 -40.64 7.32 1.01
N ALA A 29 -39.87 7.25 -0.08
CA ALA A 29 -39.96 6.17 -1.06
C ALA A 29 -39.60 4.81 -0.44
N ALA A 30 -38.56 4.74 0.40
CA ALA A 30 -38.18 3.52 1.10
C ALA A 30 -39.30 3.02 2.04
N VAL A 31 -39.88 3.91 2.84
CA VAL A 31 -40.97 3.58 3.78
C VAL A 31 -42.24 3.16 3.05
N ARG A 32 -42.58 3.81 1.92
CA ARG A 32 -43.72 3.40 1.07
C ARG A 32 -43.57 1.98 0.52
N ASN A 33 -42.34 1.53 0.31
CA ASN A 33 -42.02 0.16 -0.07
C ASN A 33 -41.87 -0.78 1.13
N GLY A 34 -42.28 -0.36 2.33
CA GLY A 34 -42.29 -1.16 3.55
C GLY A 34 -40.93 -1.42 4.16
N LEU A 35 -39.89 -0.66 3.78
CA LEU A 35 -38.54 -0.83 4.32
C LEU A 35 -38.31 0.01 5.57
N LYS A 36 -37.62 -0.58 6.56
CA LYS A 36 -37.08 0.15 7.71
C LYS A 36 -35.84 0.94 7.27
N LEU A 37 -35.87 2.26 7.40
CA LEU A 37 -34.78 3.15 7.04
C LEU A 37 -33.99 3.59 8.27
N LEU A 38 -32.67 3.60 8.16
CA LEU A 38 -31.79 4.32 9.07
C LEU A 38 -31.14 5.52 8.36
N TYR A 39 -31.42 6.72 8.88
CA TYR A 39 -30.78 7.96 8.47
C TYR A 39 -29.75 8.37 9.52
N ILE A 40 -28.49 8.51 9.09
CA ILE A 40 -27.39 8.92 9.96
C ILE A 40 -26.89 10.30 9.51
N LYS A 41 -26.87 11.25 10.44
CA LYS A 41 -26.16 12.53 10.31
C LYS A 41 -24.89 12.46 11.15
N PRO A 42 -23.71 12.21 10.56
CA PRO A 42 -22.49 12.05 11.34
C PRO A 42 -22.12 13.33 12.11
N VAL A 43 -22.28 14.49 11.48
CA VAL A 43 -21.98 15.79 12.09
C VAL A 43 -23.07 16.81 11.80
N GLN A 44 -23.68 17.38 12.84
CA GLN A 44 -24.64 18.48 12.76
C GLN A 44 -24.03 19.73 13.40
N THR A 45 -24.16 20.87 12.73
CA THR A 45 -23.79 22.20 13.26
C THR A 45 -25.05 23.07 13.30
N GLY A 46 -25.12 24.07 14.18
CA GLY A 46 -26.33 24.90 14.36
C GLY A 46 -27.41 24.26 15.25
N PHE A 47 -27.11 23.18 15.96
CA PHE A 47 -28.07 22.43 16.78
C PHE A 47 -28.48 23.22 18.05
N PRO A 48 -29.75 23.16 18.53
CA PRO A 48 -30.87 22.37 18.03
C PRO A 48 -31.72 23.06 16.95
N PHE A 49 -31.40 24.31 16.58
CA PHE A 49 -32.20 25.05 15.60
C PHE A 49 -32.13 24.40 14.21
N ASP A 50 -30.93 24.00 13.80
CA ASP A 50 -30.71 23.16 12.64
C ASP A 50 -30.57 21.70 13.08
N SER A 51 -31.44 20.84 12.56
CA SER A 51 -31.41 19.40 12.81
C SER A 51 -31.96 18.65 11.61
N ASP A 52 -31.06 18.14 10.78
CA ASP A 52 -31.42 17.38 9.58
C ASP A 52 -32.14 16.07 9.95
N SER A 53 -31.72 15.44 11.05
CA SER A 53 -32.40 14.27 11.62
C SER A 53 -33.84 14.58 12.01
N SER A 54 -34.09 15.71 12.69
CA SER A 54 -35.44 16.14 13.04
C SER A 54 -36.25 16.49 11.80
N PHE A 55 -35.64 17.13 10.80
CA PHE A 55 -36.29 17.42 9.52
C PHE A 55 -36.78 16.14 8.83
N VAL A 56 -35.90 15.15 8.65
CA VAL A 56 -36.26 13.85 8.04
C VAL A 56 -37.39 13.17 8.83
N LYS A 57 -37.30 13.15 10.17
CA LYS A 57 -38.31 12.51 11.02
C LYS A 57 -39.66 13.24 11.00
N ASN A 58 -39.66 14.57 10.93
CA ASN A 58 -40.90 15.35 10.91
C ASN A 58 -41.69 15.16 9.61
N TYR A 59 -41.01 15.07 8.47
CA TYR A 59 -41.64 14.79 7.18
C TYR A 59 -41.96 13.31 6.98
N ASN A 60 -41.37 12.41 7.78
CA ASN A 60 -41.66 10.98 7.76
C ASN A 60 -41.82 10.44 9.20
N PRO A 61 -42.96 10.72 9.86
CA PRO A 61 -43.20 10.37 11.27
C PRO A 61 -43.42 8.86 11.50
N SER A 62 -43.11 8.02 10.51
CA SER A 62 -43.22 6.57 10.58
C SER A 62 -42.23 5.97 11.59
N GLU A 63 -42.63 4.91 12.29
CA GLU A 63 -41.75 4.08 13.10
C GLU A 63 -40.67 3.37 12.27
N PHE A 64 -40.90 3.21 10.97
CA PHE A 64 -39.94 2.67 10.02
C PHE A 64 -38.77 3.62 9.74
N VAL A 65 -38.81 4.88 10.20
CA VAL A 65 -37.68 5.82 10.07
C VAL A 65 -36.95 5.98 11.40
N LEU A 66 -35.72 5.51 11.42
CA LEU A 66 -34.77 5.74 12.50
C LEU A 66 -33.80 6.84 12.09
N THR A 67 -33.57 7.81 12.98
CA THR A 67 -32.65 8.92 12.73
C THR A 67 -31.60 8.98 13.83
N LYS A 68 -30.33 9.12 13.47
CA LYS A 68 -29.21 9.25 14.41
C LYS A 68 -28.33 10.44 14.04
N THR A 69 -28.17 11.38 14.96
CA THR A 69 -27.10 12.38 14.89
C THR A 69 -25.96 11.91 15.79
N ILE A 70 -24.74 11.78 15.26
CA ILE A 70 -23.59 11.26 16.05
C ILE A 70 -22.95 12.40 16.85
N PHE A 71 -22.54 13.46 16.17
CA PHE A 71 -22.00 14.67 16.80
C PHE A 71 -22.85 15.88 16.46
N SER A 72 -23.16 16.69 17.45
CA SER A 72 -23.94 17.92 17.32
C SER A 72 -23.22 19.09 17.97
N MET A 73 -23.12 20.20 17.25
CA MET A 73 -22.55 21.46 17.72
C MET A 73 -23.56 22.60 17.54
N SER A 74 -23.53 23.55 18.46
CA SER A 74 -24.46 24.66 18.56
C SER A 74 -24.19 25.78 17.56
N ASN A 75 -22.92 26.08 17.26
CA ASN A 75 -22.59 27.14 16.33
C ASN A 75 -22.84 26.73 14.86
N PRO A 76 -23.56 27.54 14.05
CA PRO A 76 -23.88 27.24 12.65
C PRO A 76 -22.71 27.59 11.71
N VAL A 77 -21.56 26.96 11.94
CA VAL A 77 -20.35 27.10 11.12
C VAL A 77 -19.83 25.72 10.72
N SER A 78 -18.85 25.65 9.81
CA SER A 78 -18.24 24.38 9.40
C SER A 78 -17.71 23.55 10.59
N PRO A 79 -17.79 22.20 10.55
CA PRO A 79 -17.45 21.32 11.67
C PRO A 79 -16.15 21.64 12.43
N HIS A 80 -15.02 21.80 11.73
CA HIS A 80 -13.72 22.11 12.34
C HIS A 80 -13.67 23.44 13.12
N ARG A 81 -14.57 24.40 12.82
CA ARG A 81 -14.68 25.65 13.56
C ARG A 81 -15.65 25.53 14.73
N ALA A 82 -16.76 24.82 14.51
CA ALA A 82 -17.79 24.65 15.52
C ALA A 82 -17.22 23.90 16.73
N ILE A 83 -16.39 22.87 16.52
CA ILE A 83 -15.79 22.11 17.62
C ILE A 83 -14.90 22.97 18.53
N ILE A 84 -14.17 23.94 17.96
CA ILE A 84 -13.32 24.89 18.67
C ILE A 84 -14.17 25.92 19.42
N GLN A 85 -15.19 26.47 18.75
CA GLN A 85 -16.05 27.52 19.33
C GLN A 85 -16.93 27.01 20.46
N ASP A 86 -17.41 25.77 20.35
CA ASP A 86 -18.20 25.08 21.36
C ASP A 86 -17.35 24.53 22.51
N LYS A 87 -16.01 24.68 22.46
CA LYS A 87 -15.07 24.14 23.45
C LYS A 87 -15.29 22.65 23.73
N TYR A 88 -15.69 21.90 22.70
CA TYR A 88 -16.08 20.48 22.84
C TYR A 88 -14.96 19.61 23.45
N HIS A 89 -13.70 20.01 23.23
CA HIS A 89 -12.51 19.35 23.78
C HIS A 89 -12.28 19.62 25.28
N GLU A 90 -12.81 20.70 25.84
CA GLU A 90 -12.72 21.00 27.28
C GLU A 90 -13.75 20.22 28.11
N GLU A 91 -14.90 19.86 27.50
CA GLU A 91 -16.02 19.21 28.18
C GLU A 91 -16.08 17.69 27.99
N SER A 92 -15.36 17.12 27.02
CA SER A 92 -15.36 15.69 26.74
C SER A 92 -14.09 15.01 27.25
N GLU A 93 -14.19 13.81 27.83
CA GLU A 93 -13.03 12.94 28.17
C GLU A 93 -12.23 12.48 26.92
N MET A 94 -12.59 12.96 25.73
CA MET A 94 -12.04 12.52 24.45
C MET A 94 -10.82 13.36 24.07
N LYS A 95 -9.65 12.73 24.12
CA LYS A 95 -8.42 13.28 23.52
C LYS A 95 -8.68 13.59 22.04
N GLU A 96 -8.30 14.79 21.60
CA GLU A 96 -8.47 15.39 20.26
C GLU A 96 -8.15 14.49 19.05
N HIS A 97 -7.44 13.37 19.24
CA HIS A 97 -6.71 12.69 18.18
C HIS A 97 -7.49 11.57 17.46
N PHE A 98 -8.73 11.23 17.88
CA PHE A 98 -9.47 10.07 17.32
C PHE A 98 -10.96 10.31 17.01
N LEU A 99 -11.41 11.57 16.87
CA LEU A 99 -12.84 11.85 16.67
C LEU A 99 -13.37 11.36 15.32
N ASP A 100 -12.60 11.52 14.23
CA ASP A 100 -13.02 11.04 12.92
C ASP A 100 -13.02 9.51 12.85
N ASP A 101 -12.01 8.84 13.42
CA ASP A 101 -11.98 7.37 13.51
C ASP A 101 -13.17 6.83 14.33
N LYS A 102 -13.46 7.47 15.48
CA LYS A 102 -14.62 7.13 16.31
C LYS A 102 -15.94 7.33 15.58
N MET A 103 -16.07 8.41 14.79
CA MET A 103 -17.24 8.65 13.95
C MET A 103 -17.47 7.48 12.99
N ILE A 104 -16.41 7.00 12.32
CA ILE A 104 -16.52 5.85 11.42
C ILE A 104 -16.90 4.58 12.20
N SER A 105 -16.30 4.31 13.35
CA SER A 105 -16.64 3.14 14.16
C SER A 105 -18.11 3.14 14.61
N ILE A 106 -18.65 4.30 15.03
CA ILE A 106 -20.08 4.42 15.40
C ILE A 106 -20.98 4.14 14.20
N ILE A 107 -20.62 4.62 13.01
CA ILE A 107 -21.38 4.33 11.78
C ILE A 107 -21.39 2.83 11.48
N GLU A 108 -20.23 2.16 11.55
CA GLU A 108 -20.13 0.71 11.33
C GLU A 108 -20.97 -0.07 12.35
N GLU A 109 -20.94 0.34 13.63
CA GLU A 109 -21.76 -0.25 14.70
C GLU A 109 -23.26 -0.08 14.45
N GLU A 110 -23.70 1.13 14.07
CA GLU A 110 -25.12 1.41 13.77
C GLU A 110 -25.61 0.59 12.58
N ILE A 111 -24.82 0.46 11.50
CA ILE A 111 -25.18 -0.39 10.36
C ILE A 111 -25.23 -1.88 10.75
N THR A 112 -24.33 -2.31 11.64
CA THR A 112 -24.22 -3.71 12.06
C THR A 112 -25.36 -4.14 12.98
N THR A 113 -25.71 -3.29 13.94
CA THR A 113 -26.63 -3.63 15.04
C THR A 113 -28.09 -3.28 14.75
N ASN A 114 -28.34 -2.34 13.85
CA ASN A 114 -29.69 -1.90 13.53
C ASN A 114 -30.40 -2.88 12.58
N GLU A 115 -31.72 -3.02 12.73
CA GLU A 115 -32.58 -3.81 11.85
C GLU A 115 -32.98 -3.08 10.55
N ALA A 116 -32.25 -2.02 10.20
CA ALA A 116 -32.50 -1.26 8.99
C ALA A 116 -32.36 -2.12 7.74
N GLN A 117 -33.18 -1.83 6.73
CA GLN A 117 -33.20 -2.46 5.42
C GLN A 117 -32.83 -1.47 4.31
N PHE A 118 -32.55 -0.21 4.67
CA PHE A 118 -32.01 0.82 3.80
C PHE A 118 -31.29 1.86 4.67
N VAL A 119 -30.10 2.31 4.26
CA VAL A 119 -29.30 3.28 5.04
C VAL A 119 -28.92 4.48 4.21
N LEU A 120 -29.12 5.67 4.78
CA LEU A 120 -28.62 6.93 4.24
C LEU A 120 -27.69 7.58 5.26
N ILE A 121 -26.46 7.85 4.87
CA ILE A 121 -25.52 8.64 5.65
C ILE A 121 -25.39 10.00 4.97
N GLU A 122 -25.80 11.08 5.64
CA GLU A 122 -25.74 12.41 5.04
C GLU A 122 -24.49 13.18 5.47
N GLY A 123 -23.61 13.51 4.52
CA GLY A 123 -22.45 14.36 4.76
C GLY A 123 -22.81 15.82 5.11
N SER A 124 -21.81 16.57 5.55
CA SER A 124 -21.98 17.96 6.00
C SER A 124 -21.17 18.90 5.12
N GLY A 125 -21.81 19.92 4.54
CA GLY A 125 -21.14 20.77 3.55
C GLY A 125 -21.03 20.14 2.16
N GLY A 126 -19.98 20.51 1.41
CA GLY A 126 -19.63 19.94 0.11
C GLY A 126 -18.60 18.81 0.22
N VAL A 127 -18.24 18.18 -0.90
CA VAL A 127 -17.36 16.99 -0.96
C VAL A 127 -16.05 17.11 -0.17
N ALA A 128 -15.42 18.29 -0.22
CA ALA A 128 -14.15 18.58 0.43
C ALA A 128 -14.32 19.44 1.70
N SER A 129 -15.51 19.51 2.29
CA SER A 129 -15.66 20.27 3.53
C SER A 129 -14.93 19.56 4.69
N PRO A 130 -14.22 20.32 5.55
CA PRO A 130 -13.48 19.72 6.67
C PRO A 130 -14.41 19.10 7.71
N THR A 131 -14.00 17.95 8.25
CA THR A 131 -14.61 17.22 9.38
C THR A 131 -14.25 17.86 10.73
N LEU A 132 -14.47 17.13 11.82
CA LEU A 132 -14.19 17.60 13.18
C LEU A 132 -12.71 17.88 13.40
N GLN A 133 -11.82 17.07 12.82
CA GLN A 133 -10.36 17.22 12.97
C GLN A 133 -9.70 18.00 11.82
N GLY A 134 -10.51 18.68 10.99
CA GLY A 134 -10.00 19.46 9.86
C GLY A 134 -9.57 18.64 8.64
N GLN A 135 -9.69 17.31 8.68
CA GLN A 135 -9.50 16.45 7.50
C GLN A 135 -10.65 16.65 6.50
N LEU A 136 -10.43 16.37 5.22
CA LEU A 136 -11.51 16.46 4.23
C LEU A 136 -12.45 15.26 4.42
N GLN A 137 -13.78 15.48 4.40
CA GLN A 137 -14.72 14.36 4.58
C GLN A 137 -14.57 13.27 3.53
N CYS A 138 -14.23 13.60 2.28
CA CYS A 138 -13.96 12.60 1.25
C CYS A 138 -12.77 11.69 1.59
N ASP A 139 -11.82 12.15 2.39
CA ASP A 139 -10.68 11.34 2.84
C ASP A 139 -11.04 10.53 4.09
N VAL A 140 -11.85 11.08 5.01
CA VAL A 140 -12.32 10.38 6.23
C VAL A 140 -13.29 9.25 5.90
N PHE A 141 -14.33 9.53 5.10
CA PHE A 141 -15.35 8.53 4.74
C PHE A 141 -14.85 7.50 3.72
N ARG A 142 -13.61 7.65 3.21
CA ARG A 142 -12.99 6.67 2.34
C ARG A 142 -12.77 5.32 3.03
N GLU A 143 -12.64 5.34 4.35
CA GLU A 143 -12.60 4.17 5.23
C GLU A 143 -13.84 3.27 5.04
N LEU A 144 -15.02 3.87 4.85
CA LEU A 144 -16.27 3.15 4.56
C LEU A 144 -16.42 2.83 3.07
N ARG A 145 -16.02 3.74 2.17
CA ARG A 145 -16.19 3.60 0.71
C ARG A 145 -17.60 3.10 0.33
N LEU A 146 -18.63 3.73 0.89
CA LEU A 146 -20.02 3.49 0.49
C LEU A 146 -20.29 4.13 -0.88
N PRO A 147 -21.15 3.55 -1.74
CA PRO A 147 -21.59 4.21 -2.95
C PRO A 147 -22.26 5.56 -2.64
N VAL A 148 -22.09 6.53 -3.54
CA VAL A 148 -22.51 7.92 -3.35
C VAL A 148 -23.81 8.22 -4.09
N VAL A 149 -24.77 8.82 -3.38
CA VAL A 149 -25.86 9.60 -3.99
C VAL A 149 -25.41 11.05 -4.01
N PHE A 150 -25.19 11.59 -5.21
CA PHE A 150 -24.56 12.90 -5.37
C PHE A 150 -25.58 14.00 -5.66
N ILE A 151 -25.54 15.09 -4.90
CA ILE A 151 -26.40 16.25 -5.09
C ILE A 151 -25.66 17.35 -5.86
N ALA A 152 -26.09 17.57 -7.11
CA ALA A 152 -25.49 18.54 -8.03
C ALA A 152 -26.09 19.95 -7.88
N ASP A 153 -25.35 20.94 -8.37
CA ASP A 153 -25.74 22.36 -8.28
C ASP A 153 -26.47 22.82 -9.55
N SER A 154 -27.68 23.32 -9.36
CA SER A 154 -28.56 23.82 -10.42
C SER A 154 -28.39 25.31 -10.72
N LYS A 155 -27.57 26.03 -9.95
CA LYS A 155 -27.29 27.46 -10.14
C LYS A 155 -26.27 27.68 -11.27
N LEU A 156 -26.13 28.92 -11.71
CA LEU A 156 -25.06 29.32 -12.63
C LEU A 156 -23.68 28.96 -12.06
N GLY A 157 -22.85 28.31 -12.86
CA GLY A 157 -21.56 27.74 -12.43
C GLY A 157 -21.66 26.33 -11.84
N GLY A 158 -22.88 25.83 -11.59
CA GLY A 158 -23.13 24.55 -10.95
C GLY A 158 -22.67 23.32 -11.75
N ILE A 159 -22.66 23.39 -13.09
CA ILE A 159 -22.07 22.33 -13.94
C ILE A 159 -20.60 22.11 -13.59
N SER A 160 -19.80 23.17 -13.52
CA SER A 160 -18.38 23.08 -13.21
C SER A 160 -18.16 22.56 -11.79
N CYS A 161 -18.89 23.11 -10.81
CA CYS A 161 -18.78 22.69 -9.41
C CYS A 161 -19.12 21.19 -9.24
N THR A 162 -20.17 20.73 -9.93
CA THR A 162 -20.60 19.34 -9.99
C THR A 162 -19.52 18.43 -10.58
N ILE A 163 -19.00 18.75 -11.77
CA ILE A 163 -17.99 17.92 -12.45
C ILE A 163 -16.70 17.85 -11.63
N SER A 164 -16.23 18.97 -11.09
CA SER A 164 -15.02 19.01 -10.26
C SER A 164 -15.17 18.20 -8.96
N SER A 165 -16.36 18.26 -8.35
CA SER A 165 -16.69 17.48 -7.16
C SER A 165 -16.74 15.98 -7.45
N ILE A 166 -17.33 15.58 -8.58
CA ILE A 166 -17.35 14.19 -9.04
C ILE A 166 -15.94 13.68 -9.33
N ALA A 167 -15.10 14.47 -10.00
CA ALA A 167 -13.71 14.10 -10.24
C ALA A 167 -12.95 13.87 -8.92
N LEU A 168 -13.23 14.67 -7.88
CA LEU A 168 -12.66 14.46 -6.55
C LEU A 168 -13.15 13.15 -5.92
N ILE A 169 -14.45 12.87 -5.96
CA ILE A 169 -15.07 11.62 -5.47
C ILE A 169 -14.46 10.40 -6.16
N GLU A 170 -14.40 10.41 -7.49
CA GLU A 170 -13.80 9.34 -8.31
C GLU A 170 -12.30 9.18 -7.97
N SER A 171 -11.55 10.28 -7.76
CA SER A 171 -10.13 10.22 -7.39
C SER A 171 -9.86 9.59 -6.02
N ARG A 172 -10.86 9.57 -5.13
CA ARG A 172 -10.80 8.86 -3.84
C ARG A 172 -11.28 7.41 -3.97
N GLY A 173 -11.81 7.02 -5.12
CA GLY A 173 -12.26 5.65 -5.39
C GLY A 173 -13.65 5.34 -4.85
N PHE A 174 -14.52 6.35 -4.70
CA PHE A 174 -15.95 6.10 -4.46
C PHE A 174 -16.67 5.79 -5.77
N ASP A 175 -17.69 4.93 -5.69
CA ASP A 175 -18.62 4.72 -6.79
C ASP A 175 -19.80 5.71 -6.66
N ILE A 176 -20.32 6.21 -7.77
CA ILE A 176 -21.50 7.09 -7.79
C ILE A 176 -22.70 6.28 -8.29
N ALA A 177 -23.74 6.18 -7.48
CA ALA A 177 -24.96 5.45 -7.82
C ALA A 177 -25.89 6.30 -8.72
N CYS A 178 -26.08 7.58 -8.39
CA CYS A 178 -26.83 8.53 -9.21
C CYS A 178 -26.50 9.98 -8.84
N ILE A 179 -26.92 10.91 -9.71
CA ILE A 179 -26.96 12.36 -9.42
C ILE A 179 -28.42 12.79 -9.24
N LEU A 180 -28.66 13.60 -8.21
CA LEU A 180 -29.92 14.31 -7.98
C LEU A 180 -29.67 15.82 -8.03
N MET A 181 -30.61 16.58 -8.58
CA MET A 181 -30.57 18.03 -8.54
C MET A 181 -31.94 18.67 -8.71
N PHE A 182 -32.07 19.92 -8.29
CA PHE A 182 -33.22 20.74 -8.70
C PHE A 182 -33.09 21.22 -10.14
N ASP A 183 -34.20 21.52 -10.78
CA ASP A 183 -34.27 22.24 -12.03
C ASP A 183 -33.88 23.70 -11.77
N GLY A 184 -33.05 24.24 -12.67
CA GLY A 184 -32.60 25.62 -12.66
C GLY A 184 -32.91 26.29 -13.98
N LYS A 185 -32.87 27.63 -14.00
CA LYS A 185 -33.08 28.43 -15.22
C LYS A 185 -32.06 28.12 -16.32
N ASP A 186 -30.88 27.64 -15.93
CA ASP A 186 -29.74 27.39 -16.82
C ASP A 186 -29.75 25.99 -17.45
N GLU A 187 -30.79 25.18 -17.22
CA GLU A 187 -30.94 23.82 -17.78
C GLU A 187 -29.72 22.90 -17.54
N ASN A 188 -28.98 23.12 -16.45
CA ASN A 188 -27.79 22.35 -16.08
C ASN A 188 -28.04 20.83 -16.08
N SER A 189 -29.24 20.39 -15.71
CA SER A 189 -29.64 18.99 -15.68
C SER A 189 -29.56 18.33 -17.06
N LEU A 190 -29.98 19.00 -18.13
CA LEU A 190 -29.91 18.48 -19.50
C LEU A 190 -28.47 18.25 -19.94
N PHE A 191 -27.58 19.19 -19.61
CA PHE A 191 -26.15 19.04 -19.90
C PHE A 191 -25.57 17.84 -19.13
N LEU A 192 -25.81 17.75 -17.82
CA LEU A 192 -25.27 16.69 -16.98
C LEU A 192 -25.83 15.30 -17.36
N GLN A 193 -27.10 15.20 -17.72
CA GLN A 193 -27.72 13.98 -18.27
C GLN A 193 -27.00 13.50 -19.53
N LYS A 194 -26.70 14.42 -20.46
CA LYS A 194 -25.95 14.08 -21.68
C LYS A 194 -24.51 13.70 -21.37
N TYR A 195 -23.85 14.47 -20.49
CA TYR A 195 -22.45 14.28 -20.13
C TYR A 195 -22.20 12.93 -19.42
N TYR A 196 -23.12 12.52 -18.55
CA TYR A 196 -23.02 11.30 -17.75
C TYR A 196 -23.90 10.13 -18.23
N LYS A 197 -24.50 10.24 -19.42
CA LYS A 197 -25.47 9.27 -19.98
C LYS A 197 -25.09 7.80 -19.83
N ASN A 198 -23.80 7.48 -19.98
CA ASN A 198 -23.28 6.11 -19.94
C ASN A 198 -22.52 5.78 -18.65
N LYS A 199 -22.52 6.68 -17.65
CA LYS A 199 -21.84 6.50 -16.37
C LYS A 199 -22.84 6.27 -15.22
N PHE A 200 -23.76 7.20 -15.02
CA PHE A 200 -24.79 7.11 -13.99
C PHE A 200 -25.99 8.02 -14.35
N PRO A 201 -27.21 7.69 -13.88
CA PRO A 201 -28.38 8.50 -14.17
C PRO A 201 -28.35 9.84 -13.43
N VAL A 202 -28.95 10.85 -14.07
CA VAL A 202 -29.08 12.20 -13.52
C VAL A 202 -30.57 12.57 -13.46
N TYR A 203 -31.09 12.64 -12.25
CA TYR A 203 -32.49 12.96 -11.96
C TYR A 203 -32.63 14.44 -11.62
N SER A 204 -33.55 15.10 -12.31
CA SER A 204 -33.88 16.50 -12.04
C SER A 204 -35.29 16.65 -11.48
N PHE A 205 -35.42 17.53 -10.49
CA PHE A 205 -36.64 17.75 -9.72
C PHE A 205 -37.07 19.20 -9.83
N GLN A 206 -38.37 19.49 -9.88
CA GLN A 206 -38.83 20.87 -9.94
C GLN A 206 -38.27 21.68 -8.76
N ASN A 207 -37.91 22.95 -8.99
CA ASN A 207 -37.37 23.78 -7.92
C ASN A 207 -38.44 24.05 -6.85
N ILE A 208 -38.03 24.09 -5.57
CA ILE A 208 -38.92 24.36 -4.42
C ILE A 208 -39.33 25.84 -4.40
N VAL A 209 -38.48 26.72 -4.95
CA VAL A 209 -38.74 28.16 -5.06
C VAL A 209 -39.20 28.46 -6.49
N GLU A 210 -40.46 28.88 -6.65
CA GLU A 210 -40.96 29.35 -7.94
C GLU A 210 -40.26 30.64 -8.34
N SER A 211 -39.55 30.63 -9.47
CA SER A 211 -38.73 31.76 -9.94
C SER A 211 -39.34 32.52 -11.13
N ASN A 212 -40.64 32.29 -11.38
CA ASN A 212 -41.43 32.89 -12.46
C ASN A 212 -42.40 33.98 -11.99
N LEU A 213 -42.12 34.65 -10.87
CA LEU A 213 -42.89 35.84 -10.46
C LEU A 213 -42.24 37.13 -11.01
N PRO A 214 -43.03 38.12 -11.50
CA PRO A 214 -42.52 39.42 -11.90
C PRO A 214 -41.73 40.11 -10.77
N LYS A 215 -40.79 41.00 -11.12
CA LYS A 215 -39.77 41.62 -10.24
C LYS A 215 -40.27 42.32 -8.95
N ASN A 216 -41.57 42.38 -8.68
CA ASN A 216 -42.18 43.07 -7.54
C ASN A 216 -42.98 42.17 -6.58
N GLU A 217 -42.93 40.84 -6.68
CA GLU A 217 -43.62 39.94 -5.74
C GLU A 217 -42.66 39.12 -4.87
N THR A 218 -43.02 38.99 -3.59
CA THR A 218 -42.35 38.17 -2.58
C THR A 218 -42.26 36.70 -3.02
N LEU A 219 -41.08 36.09 -2.91
CA LEU A 219 -40.83 34.68 -3.22
C LEU A 219 -41.82 33.77 -2.46
N ILE A 220 -42.75 33.14 -3.17
CA ILE A 220 -43.62 32.11 -2.60
C ILE A 220 -42.84 30.80 -2.59
N LYS A 221 -42.37 30.36 -1.42
CA LYS A 221 -41.85 29.00 -1.26
C LYS A 221 -43.03 28.03 -1.33
N LYS A 222 -43.00 27.04 -2.23
CA LYS A 222 -43.99 25.96 -2.21
C LYS A 222 -43.93 25.24 -0.86
N PRO A 223 -45.07 24.90 -0.23
CA PRO A 223 -45.08 23.99 0.91
C PRO A 223 -44.40 22.67 0.54
N LEU A 224 -43.43 22.23 1.35
CA LEU A 224 -42.59 21.08 1.04
C LEU A 224 -43.38 19.76 0.97
N ASP A 225 -44.45 19.63 1.74
CA ASP A 225 -45.37 18.50 1.70
C ASP A 225 -46.05 18.35 0.33
N VAL A 226 -46.47 19.47 -0.28
CA VAL A 226 -47.01 19.49 -1.64
C VAL A 226 -45.91 19.13 -2.64
N TRP A 227 -44.72 19.71 -2.48
CA TRP A 227 -43.58 19.42 -3.36
C TRP A 227 -43.16 17.93 -3.34
N PHE A 228 -43.11 17.30 -2.15
CA PHE A 228 -42.82 15.87 -2.04
C PHE A 228 -43.88 15.01 -2.72
N LYS A 229 -45.16 15.39 -2.59
CA LYS A 229 -46.27 14.70 -3.26
C LYS A 229 -46.18 14.82 -4.79
N GLU A 230 -45.84 15.99 -5.30
CA GLU A 230 -45.66 16.22 -6.76
C GLU A 230 -44.48 15.42 -7.34
N ASN A 231 -43.46 15.11 -6.52
CA ASN A 231 -42.25 14.39 -6.96
C ASN A 231 -42.22 12.91 -6.50
N GLU A 232 -43.33 12.37 -6.03
CA GLU A 232 -43.45 11.02 -5.48
C GLU A 232 -43.05 9.92 -6.48
N GLU A 233 -43.49 10.03 -7.73
CA GLU A 233 -43.13 9.06 -8.79
C GLU A 233 -41.62 9.11 -9.09
N LYS A 234 -41.03 10.30 -9.16
CA LYS A 234 -39.59 10.48 -9.39
C LYS A 234 -38.75 9.90 -8.25
N PHE A 235 -39.14 10.14 -6.99
CA PHE A 235 -38.46 9.52 -5.86
C PHE A 235 -38.61 8.00 -5.85
N SER A 236 -39.75 7.47 -6.32
CA SER A 236 -39.93 6.02 -6.49
C SER A 236 -39.00 5.44 -7.56
N GLU A 237 -38.80 6.15 -8.68
CA GLU A 237 -37.84 5.77 -9.72
C GLU A 237 -36.39 5.77 -9.18
N VAL A 238 -36.00 6.84 -8.47
CA VAL A 238 -34.67 6.91 -7.82
C VAL A 238 -34.48 5.75 -6.84
N PHE A 239 -35.48 5.46 -6.00
CA PHE A 239 -35.42 4.37 -5.04
C PHE A 239 -35.27 2.99 -5.71
N GLN A 240 -36.02 2.75 -6.80
CA GLN A 240 -35.89 1.51 -7.58
C GLN A 240 -34.49 1.39 -8.19
N HIS A 241 -33.96 2.46 -8.79
CA HIS A 241 -32.59 2.48 -9.32
C HIS A 241 -31.56 2.16 -8.25
N LEU A 242 -31.64 2.80 -7.07
CA LEU A 242 -30.73 2.54 -5.95
C LEU A 242 -30.85 1.09 -5.46
N THR A 243 -32.03 0.52 -5.42
CA THR A 243 -32.22 -0.89 -5.01
C THR A 243 -31.61 -1.84 -6.05
N SER A 244 -31.88 -1.60 -7.34
CA SER A 244 -31.32 -2.39 -8.44
C SER A 244 -29.80 -2.29 -8.51
N TYR A 245 -29.24 -1.08 -8.37
CA TYR A 245 -27.79 -0.84 -8.34
C TYR A 245 -27.10 -1.69 -7.26
N HIS A 246 -27.67 -1.73 -6.06
CA HIS A 246 -27.16 -2.52 -4.94
C HIS A 246 -27.16 -4.03 -5.24
N VAL A 247 -28.29 -4.55 -5.70
CA VAL A 247 -28.44 -5.98 -6.04
C VAL A 247 -27.48 -6.38 -7.16
N SER A 248 -27.38 -5.57 -8.23
CA SER A 248 -26.47 -5.81 -9.33
C SER A 248 -25.01 -5.81 -8.89
N LYS A 249 -24.60 -4.92 -7.99
CA LYS A 249 -23.22 -4.89 -7.47
C LYS A 249 -22.85 -6.18 -6.74
N ILE A 250 -23.75 -6.72 -5.91
CA ILE A 250 -23.53 -8.00 -5.22
C ILE A 250 -23.43 -9.15 -6.22
N GLN A 251 -24.33 -9.21 -7.21
CA GLN A 251 -24.33 -10.27 -8.22
C GLN A 251 -23.04 -10.26 -9.05
N ILE A 252 -22.62 -9.09 -9.53
CA ILE A 252 -21.39 -8.94 -10.32
C ILE A 252 -20.17 -9.45 -9.56
N ILE A 253 -20.08 -9.18 -8.25
CA ILE A 253 -18.97 -9.65 -7.43
C ILE A 253 -18.98 -11.18 -7.28
N ASP A 254 -20.15 -11.81 -7.14
CA ASP A 254 -20.25 -13.28 -7.10
C ASP A 254 -19.84 -13.90 -8.45
N ASP A 255 -20.24 -13.29 -9.56
CA ASP A 255 -19.87 -13.73 -10.91
C ASP A 255 -18.35 -13.64 -11.18
N TYR A 256 -17.67 -12.64 -10.61
CA TYR A 256 -16.22 -12.49 -10.76
C TYR A 256 -15.42 -13.68 -10.22
N ILE A 257 -15.93 -14.40 -9.23
CA ILE A 257 -15.23 -15.55 -8.64
C ILE A 257 -15.07 -16.66 -9.68
N GLU A 258 -16.13 -16.97 -10.41
CA GLU A 258 -16.11 -18.02 -11.44
C GLU A 258 -15.29 -17.59 -12.64
N VAL A 259 -15.46 -16.33 -13.09
CA VAL A 259 -14.63 -15.76 -14.17
C VAL A 259 -13.14 -15.83 -13.81
N ALA A 260 -12.77 -15.56 -12.56
CA ALA A 260 -11.39 -15.61 -12.10
C ALA A 260 -10.82 -17.03 -12.14
N LYS A 261 -11.58 -18.05 -11.71
CA LYS A 261 -11.15 -19.46 -11.77
C LYS A 261 -10.93 -19.94 -13.19
N GLU A 262 -11.76 -19.49 -14.12
CA GLU A 262 -11.71 -19.92 -15.53
C GLU A 262 -10.62 -19.20 -16.33
N ASN A 263 -10.40 -17.90 -16.07
CA ASN A 263 -9.67 -17.04 -16.99
C ASN A 263 -8.36 -16.43 -16.43
N ILE A 264 -8.11 -16.52 -15.11
CA ILE A 264 -6.89 -15.94 -14.51
C ILE A 264 -5.86 -17.03 -14.22
N TRP A 265 -4.64 -16.81 -14.70
CA TRP A 265 -3.48 -17.61 -14.30
C TRP A 265 -2.66 -16.86 -13.25
N TRP A 266 -2.83 -17.22 -11.97
CA TRP A 266 -2.10 -16.56 -10.88
C TRP A 266 -0.61 -16.96 -10.83
N PRO A 267 0.31 -16.00 -10.63
CA PRO A 267 1.71 -16.30 -10.40
C PRO A 267 1.90 -17.05 -9.08
N PHE A 268 2.90 -17.94 -9.02
CA PHE A 268 3.25 -18.72 -7.82
C PHE A 268 2.06 -19.47 -7.16
N THR A 269 1.09 -19.93 -7.97
CA THR A 269 -0.14 -20.59 -7.49
C THR A 269 -0.40 -21.89 -8.26
N GLN A 270 -0.56 -23.00 -7.54
CA GLN A 270 -0.91 -24.30 -8.13
C GLN A 270 -2.43 -24.44 -8.30
N HIS A 271 -2.93 -24.29 -9.53
CA HIS A 271 -4.36 -24.28 -9.82
C HIS A 271 -5.02 -25.66 -9.64
N GLY A 272 -4.26 -26.76 -9.71
CA GLY A 272 -4.76 -28.10 -9.41
C GLY A 272 -5.18 -28.31 -7.95
N LEU A 273 -4.80 -27.40 -7.04
CA LEU A 273 -5.26 -27.41 -5.64
C LEU A 273 -6.67 -26.82 -5.46
N GLN A 274 -7.32 -26.36 -6.54
CA GLN A 274 -8.69 -25.82 -6.53
C GLN A 274 -8.91 -24.76 -5.43
N ILE A 275 -7.99 -23.80 -5.35
CA ILE A 275 -8.03 -22.74 -4.34
C ILE A 275 -9.23 -21.82 -4.65
N GLU A 276 -10.07 -21.57 -3.65
CA GLU A 276 -11.15 -20.58 -3.77
C GLU A 276 -10.57 -19.15 -3.77
N PRO A 277 -10.82 -18.34 -4.81
CA PRO A 277 -10.37 -16.96 -4.86
C PRO A 277 -11.00 -16.13 -3.75
N ARG A 278 -10.20 -15.25 -3.14
CA ARG A 278 -10.70 -14.22 -2.23
C ARG A 278 -10.84 -12.91 -2.99
N VAL A 279 -11.99 -12.26 -2.86
CA VAL A 279 -12.27 -11.00 -3.56
C VAL A 279 -11.84 -9.83 -2.69
N ILE A 280 -10.88 -9.04 -3.19
CA ILE A 280 -10.53 -7.74 -2.61
C ILE A 280 -11.39 -6.68 -3.32
N ASP A 281 -12.31 -6.03 -2.60
CA ASP A 281 -13.13 -4.94 -3.14
C ASP A 281 -12.34 -3.62 -3.18
N SER A 282 -11.56 -3.37 -2.14
CA SER A 282 -10.78 -2.15 -2.02
C SER A 282 -9.67 -2.29 -0.99
N ALA A 283 -8.78 -1.30 -0.94
CA ALA A 283 -7.76 -1.17 0.09
C ALA A 283 -7.64 0.31 0.50
N PHE A 284 -7.27 0.56 1.75
CA PHE A 284 -7.08 1.91 2.30
C PHE A 284 -6.21 1.85 3.56
N LYS A 285 -5.23 2.76 3.69
CA LYS A 285 -4.21 2.70 4.74
C LYS A 285 -3.57 1.30 4.74
N ASP A 286 -3.38 0.66 5.89
CA ASP A 286 -2.73 -0.66 5.96
C ASP A 286 -3.70 -1.84 5.79
N ASN A 287 -4.95 -1.59 5.37
CA ASN A 287 -6.00 -2.60 5.32
C ASN A 287 -6.48 -2.93 3.91
N LEU A 288 -6.68 -4.21 3.65
CA LEU A 288 -7.45 -4.74 2.53
C LEU A 288 -8.90 -4.97 2.99
N THR A 289 -9.86 -4.65 2.12
CA THR A 289 -11.28 -4.93 2.33
C THR A 289 -11.69 -6.11 1.45
N PHE A 290 -11.97 -7.24 2.08
CA PHE A 290 -12.42 -8.45 1.40
C PHE A 290 -13.93 -8.55 1.38
N VAL A 291 -14.48 -9.10 0.29
CA VAL A 291 -15.89 -9.48 0.18
C VAL A 291 -16.04 -10.95 0.48
N ASP A 292 -16.99 -11.29 1.36
CA ASP A 292 -17.30 -12.67 1.70
C ASP A 292 -18.82 -12.89 1.79
N ILE A 293 -19.48 -12.83 0.63
CA ILE A 293 -20.94 -12.95 0.54
C ILE A 293 -21.41 -14.30 1.09
N LYS A 294 -20.65 -15.38 0.89
CA LYS A 294 -21.06 -16.75 1.28
C LYS A 294 -20.97 -16.97 2.78
N ASN A 295 -19.88 -16.53 3.44
CA ASN A 295 -19.73 -16.75 4.89
C ASN A 295 -20.45 -15.67 5.72
N LEU A 296 -20.69 -14.48 5.15
CA LEU A 296 -21.32 -13.36 5.86
C LEU A 296 -22.79 -13.16 5.52
N ARG A 297 -23.49 -14.14 4.93
CA ARG A 297 -24.93 -14.04 4.53
C ARG A 297 -25.87 -13.56 5.65
N ASN A 298 -25.50 -13.85 6.89
CA ASN A 298 -26.27 -13.51 8.08
C ASN A 298 -25.83 -12.19 8.74
N GLN A 299 -24.79 -11.52 8.23
CA GLN A 299 -24.33 -10.24 8.71
C GLN A 299 -24.90 -9.10 7.87
N ASN A 300 -25.00 -7.91 8.47
CA ASN A 300 -25.42 -6.70 7.77
C ASN A 300 -24.29 -6.11 6.90
N ILE A 301 -23.03 -6.31 7.29
CA ILE A 301 -21.86 -5.94 6.52
C ILE A 301 -21.29 -7.21 5.87
N LEU A 302 -21.16 -7.21 4.55
CA LEU A 302 -20.69 -8.33 3.73
C LEU A 302 -19.19 -8.24 3.39
N THR A 303 -18.51 -7.24 3.95
CA THR A 303 -17.07 -7.01 3.83
C THR A 303 -16.39 -7.04 5.17
N HIS A 304 -15.14 -7.49 5.23
CA HIS A 304 -14.29 -7.36 6.41
C HIS A 304 -12.96 -6.70 6.04
N LYS A 305 -12.42 -5.91 6.97
CA LYS A 305 -11.07 -5.35 6.86
C LYS A 305 -10.06 -6.37 7.38
N SER A 306 -8.91 -6.44 6.72
CA SER A 306 -7.80 -7.31 7.08
C SER A 306 -6.49 -6.55 6.90
N PHE A 307 -5.63 -6.53 7.92
CA PHE A 307 -4.37 -5.82 7.88
C PHE A 307 -3.41 -6.51 6.91
N ASP A 308 -2.83 -5.75 5.98
CA ASP A 308 -1.91 -6.26 4.95
C ASP A 308 -0.50 -6.49 5.49
N ALA A 309 -0.35 -7.50 6.34
CA ALA A 309 0.94 -7.90 6.90
C ALA A 309 1.93 -8.40 5.86
N SER A 310 1.47 -8.78 4.66
CA SER A 310 2.30 -9.12 3.51
C SER A 310 2.86 -7.89 2.77
N ALA A 311 2.32 -6.70 3.09
CA ALA A 311 2.53 -5.45 2.40
C ALA A 311 2.39 -5.60 0.87
N SER A 312 1.38 -6.37 0.43
CA SER A 312 1.11 -6.70 -0.97
C SER A 312 2.38 -7.01 -1.75
N TRP A 313 3.09 -8.06 -1.32
CA TRP A 313 4.39 -8.47 -1.85
C TRP A 313 5.52 -7.46 -1.58
N TRP A 314 5.54 -6.95 -0.34
CA TRP A 314 6.56 -6.04 0.19
C TRP A 314 6.65 -4.68 -0.54
N THR A 315 5.60 -4.31 -1.28
CA THR A 315 5.49 -3.04 -2.01
C THR A 315 4.93 -1.92 -1.16
N GLN A 316 4.10 -2.25 -0.17
CA GLN A 316 3.47 -1.27 0.71
C GLN A 316 4.41 -0.77 1.81
N GLY A 317 4.27 0.53 2.09
CA GLY A 317 4.94 1.25 3.17
C GLY A 317 4.08 2.39 3.67
N ILE A 318 3.72 3.36 2.82
CA ILE A 318 2.89 4.51 3.22
C ILE A 318 1.42 4.11 3.49
N GLY A 319 0.97 3.03 2.86
CA GLY A 319 -0.40 2.52 2.91
C GLY A 319 -1.11 2.61 1.57
N HIS A 320 -2.19 1.85 1.44
CA HIS A 320 -3.02 1.75 0.26
C HIS A 320 -3.83 3.02 0.00
N ALA A 321 -4.01 3.33 -1.29
CA ALA A 321 -4.87 4.42 -1.78
C ALA A 321 -4.56 5.81 -1.16
N SER A 322 -3.27 6.16 -1.03
CA SER A 322 -2.85 7.54 -0.72
C SER A 322 -3.44 8.52 -1.73
N SER A 323 -4.11 9.55 -1.22
CA SER A 323 -4.70 10.61 -2.04
C SER A 323 -3.64 11.49 -2.71
N ARG A 324 -2.46 11.64 -2.09
CA ARG A 324 -1.30 12.35 -2.65
C ARG A 324 -0.72 11.60 -3.83
N LEU A 325 -0.44 10.30 -3.66
CA LEU A 325 0.08 9.47 -4.77
C LEU A 325 -0.92 9.37 -5.92
N SER A 326 -2.21 9.20 -5.62
CA SER A 326 -3.28 9.16 -6.62
C SER A 326 -3.36 10.47 -7.42
N HIS A 327 -3.20 11.61 -6.73
CA HIS A 327 -3.16 12.92 -7.39
C HIS A 327 -1.90 13.10 -8.25
N ALA A 328 -0.73 12.71 -7.75
CA ALA A 328 0.52 12.77 -8.50
C ALA A 328 0.44 11.93 -9.79
N ALA A 329 -0.14 10.72 -9.69
CA ALA A 329 -0.39 9.86 -10.84
C ALA A 329 -1.36 10.50 -11.85
N ALA A 330 -2.53 10.97 -11.40
CA ALA A 330 -3.53 11.58 -12.27
C ALA A 330 -3.01 12.86 -12.96
N SER A 331 -2.30 13.71 -12.23
CA SER A 331 -1.67 14.93 -12.75
C SER A 331 -0.61 14.62 -13.81
N ALA A 332 0.28 13.67 -13.53
CA ALA A 332 1.30 13.25 -14.49
C ALA A 332 0.69 12.57 -15.73
N ALA A 333 -0.35 11.75 -15.56
CA ALA A 333 -1.06 11.12 -16.66
C ALA A 333 -1.75 12.16 -17.55
N GLY A 334 -2.42 13.16 -16.97
CA GLY A 334 -3.05 14.25 -17.72
C GLY A 334 -2.05 15.16 -18.43
N LYS A 335 -0.86 15.37 -17.85
CA LYS A 335 0.19 16.23 -18.43
C LYS A 335 1.02 15.51 -19.52
N TYR A 336 1.30 14.23 -19.34
CA TYR A 336 2.28 13.51 -20.18
C TYR A 336 1.77 12.22 -20.80
N GLY A 337 0.87 11.48 -20.11
CA GLY A 337 0.68 10.06 -20.39
C GLY A 337 2.02 9.32 -20.34
N HIS A 338 2.41 8.71 -21.47
CA HIS A 338 3.75 8.18 -21.67
C HIS A 338 4.44 8.89 -22.85
N VAL A 339 5.71 9.25 -22.67
CA VAL A 339 6.55 9.93 -23.67
C VAL A 339 7.90 9.23 -23.80
N MET A 340 8.49 9.27 -25.00
CA MET A 340 9.78 8.64 -25.31
C MET A 340 10.90 9.19 -24.41
N PHE A 341 11.60 8.31 -23.68
CA PHE A 341 12.69 8.71 -22.77
C PHE A 341 14.08 8.81 -23.43
N PRO A 342 14.58 7.83 -24.21
CA PRO A 342 15.91 7.90 -24.80
C PRO A 342 16.14 9.18 -25.61
N GLY A 343 17.20 9.94 -25.26
CA GLY A 343 17.53 11.22 -25.88
C GLY A 343 16.69 12.42 -25.40
N ASN A 344 15.73 12.20 -24.51
CA ASN A 344 14.81 13.23 -24.00
C ASN A 344 14.84 13.31 -22.46
N ILE A 345 14.20 14.35 -21.92
CA ILE A 345 13.94 14.49 -20.49
C ILE A 345 12.49 14.90 -20.26
N HIS A 346 11.98 14.63 -19.05
CA HIS A 346 10.76 15.21 -18.54
C HIS A 346 10.94 15.59 -17.06
N GLU A 347 10.11 16.52 -16.57
CA GLU A 347 10.26 17.06 -15.22
C GLU A 347 10.22 15.99 -14.11
N PRO A 348 9.29 14.99 -14.13
CA PRO A 348 9.26 13.96 -13.10
C PRO A 348 10.54 13.13 -12.99
N VAL A 349 11.14 12.68 -14.11
CA VAL A 349 12.38 11.89 -14.04
C VAL A 349 13.55 12.72 -13.52
N VAL A 350 13.64 14.00 -13.91
CA VAL A 350 14.70 14.89 -13.40
C VAL A 350 14.59 15.09 -11.89
N LYS A 351 13.37 15.37 -11.39
CA LYS A 351 13.11 15.50 -9.94
C LYS A 351 13.42 14.19 -9.20
N LEU A 352 13.01 13.05 -9.75
CA LEU A 352 13.29 11.76 -9.15
C LEU A 352 14.80 11.49 -9.11
N THR A 353 15.53 11.68 -10.21
CA THR A 353 16.99 11.52 -10.24
C THR A 353 17.67 12.42 -9.23
N GLN A 354 17.28 13.69 -9.11
CA GLN A 354 17.83 14.60 -8.09
C GLN A 354 17.61 14.07 -6.68
N LYS A 355 16.39 13.61 -6.35
CA LYS A 355 16.09 13.01 -5.04
C LYS A 355 16.91 11.74 -4.80
N LEU A 356 17.03 10.85 -5.78
CA LEU A 356 17.81 9.63 -5.68
C LEU A 356 19.29 9.93 -5.38
N MET A 357 19.88 10.89 -6.10
CA MET A 357 21.28 11.33 -5.85
C MET A 357 21.45 11.99 -4.48
N ALA A 358 20.43 12.71 -3.98
CA ALA A 358 20.46 13.35 -2.67
C ALA A 358 20.20 12.39 -1.49
N THR A 359 19.68 11.19 -1.76
CA THR A 359 19.23 10.22 -0.75
C THR A 359 19.99 8.89 -0.87
N VAL A 360 19.39 7.87 -1.49
CA VAL A 360 19.95 6.51 -1.61
C VAL A 360 21.29 6.46 -2.36
N GLY A 361 21.51 7.38 -3.30
CA GLY A 361 22.75 7.53 -4.07
C GLY A 361 23.80 8.43 -3.43
N LYS A 362 23.50 9.03 -2.27
CA LYS A 362 24.31 10.12 -1.70
C LYS A 362 25.74 9.69 -1.45
N GLY A 363 26.67 10.41 -2.08
CA GLY A 363 28.10 10.23 -1.89
C GLY A 363 28.71 9.01 -2.57
N TRP A 364 28.00 8.36 -3.50
CA TRP A 364 28.56 7.28 -4.31
C TRP A 364 28.02 7.21 -5.75
N ALA A 365 26.72 7.43 -5.98
CA ALA A 365 26.11 7.32 -7.31
C ALA A 365 26.25 8.62 -8.12
N GLN A 366 26.35 8.49 -9.45
CA GLN A 366 26.34 9.63 -10.38
C GLN A 366 25.41 9.43 -11.58
N ARG A 367 24.88 8.23 -11.80
CA ARG A 367 23.96 7.92 -12.90
C ARG A 367 22.79 7.08 -12.43
N ALA A 368 21.65 7.25 -13.09
CA ALA A 368 20.43 6.49 -12.88
C ALA A 368 19.96 5.91 -14.22
N PHE A 369 19.70 4.61 -14.24
CA PHE A 369 19.07 3.91 -15.36
C PHE A 369 17.68 3.45 -14.91
N PHE A 370 16.64 3.75 -15.67
CA PHE A 370 15.26 3.41 -15.31
C PHE A 370 14.75 2.21 -16.10
N SER A 371 14.08 1.29 -15.39
CA SER A 371 13.49 0.07 -15.95
C SER A 371 12.15 -0.22 -15.25
N ASP A 372 11.49 -1.34 -15.59
CA ASP A 372 10.10 -1.56 -15.20
C ASP A 372 9.93 -2.18 -13.81
N ASN A 373 10.83 -3.08 -13.40
CA ASN A 373 10.74 -3.78 -12.11
C ASN A 373 12.12 -4.23 -11.57
N GLY A 374 12.13 -4.83 -10.38
CA GLY A 374 13.35 -5.28 -9.71
C GLY A 374 14.20 -6.24 -10.55
N SER A 375 13.60 -7.24 -11.20
CA SER A 375 14.34 -8.21 -12.03
C SER A 375 15.04 -7.52 -13.20
N THR A 376 14.35 -6.60 -13.89
CA THR A 376 14.94 -5.82 -14.98
C THR A 376 16.07 -4.91 -14.50
N ALA A 377 15.95 -4.31 -13.31
CA ALA A 377 17.02 -3.50 -12.72
C ALA A 377 18.26 -4.34 -12.39
N ILE A 378 18.08 -5.58 -11.95
CA ILE A 378 19.18 -6.52 -11.71
C ILE A 378 19.89 -6.92 -13.02
N GLU A 379 19.16 -7.21 -14.09
CA GLU A 379 19.79 -7.51 -15.37
C GLU A 379 20.59 -6.33 -15.93
N VAL A 380 20.08 -5.10 -15.75
CA VAL A 380 20.82 -3.87 -16.05
C VAL A 380 22.09 -3.80 -15.19
N ALA A 381 22.00 -4.04 -13.89
CA ALA A 381 23.14 -3.99 -12.98
C ALA A 381 24.23 -5.01 -13.34
N LEU A 382 23.85 -6.25 -13.68
CA LEU A 382 24.80 -7.28 -14.11
C LEU A 382 25.53 -6.88 -15.39
N LYS A 383 24.82 -6.33 -16.39
CA LYS A 383 25.46 -5.80 -17.61
C LYS A 383 26.47 -4.69 -17.30
N ILE A 384 26.12 -3.78 -16.39
CA ILE A 384 27.01 -2.69 -15.96
C ILE A 384 28.24 -3.25 -15.24
N ALA A 385 28.06 -4.20 -14.33
CA ALA A 385 29.16 -4.82 -13.58
C ALA A 385 30.11 -5.58 -14.51
N PHE A 386 29.60 -6.43 -15.41
CA PHE A 386 30.44 -7.19 -16.33
C PHE A 386 31.22 -6.27 -17.28
N ARG A 387 30.60 -5.18 -17.74
CA ARG A 387 31.31 -4.16 -18.53
C ARG A 387 32.44 -3.52 -17.74
N LYS A 388 32.19 -3.18 -16.47
CA LYS A 388 33.21 -2.59 -15.60
C LYS A 388 34.38 -3.56 -15.34
N SER A 389 34.08 -4.85 -15.18
CA SER A 389 35.10 -5.90 -14.95
C SER A 389 35.94 -6.21 -16.18
N PHE A 390 35.32 -6.28 -17.36
CA PHE A 390 35.96 -6.89 -18.55
C PHE A 390 36.08 -5.96 -19.78
N GLY A 391 35.43 -4.79 -19.77
CA GLY A 391 35.33 -3.90 -20.91
C GLY A 391 34.33 -4.40 -21.97
N LEU A 392 34.51 -4.00 -23.23
CA LEU A 392 33.80 -4.63 -24.36
C LEU A 392 33.97 -6.15 -24.29
N PRO A 393 32.96 -6.95 -24.67
CA PRO A 393 33.12 -8.39 -24.80
C PRO A 393 34.37 -8.67 -25.64
N GLN A 394 35.45 -9.09 -24.98
CA GLN A 394 36.73 -9.29 -25.66
C GLN A 394 36.60 -10.50 -26.58
N LYS A 395 37.36 -10.50 -27.69
CA LYS A 395 37.52 -11.70 -28.51
C LYS A 395 37.89 -12.92 -27.65
N GLU A 396 38.65 -12.75 -26.58
CA GLU A 396 39.07 -13.82 -25.67
C GLU A 396 37.94 -14.49 -24.88
N ILE A 397 36.95 -13.75 -24.35
CA ILE A 397 35.77 -14.36 -23.67
C ILE A 397 34.99 -15.23 -24.67
N MET A 398 34.83 -14.73 -25.91
CA MET A 398 34.16 -15.45 -26.99
C MET A 398 35.00 -16.61 -27.55
N MET A 399 36.34 -16.52 -27.51
CA MET A 399 37.28 -17.53 -28.05
C MET A 399 37.60 -18.66 -27.07
N HIS A 400 37.71 -18.35 -25.76
CA HIS A 400 38.10 -19.32 -24.73
C HIS A 400 36.90 -19.91 -23.95
N LYS A 401 35.66 -19.47 -24.24
CA LYS A 401 34.42 -19.99 -23.63
C LYS A 401 34.46 -20.04 -22.07
N LYS A 402 35.11 -19.07 -21.42
CA LYS A 402 35.07 -18.98 -19.95
C LYS A 402 33.73 -18.40 -19.51
N ASP A 403 33.01 -19.12 -18.66
CA ASP A 403 31.77 -18.63 -18.05
C ASP A 403 32.07 -17.50 -17.05
N ILE A 404 31.16 -16.52 -16.99
CA ILE A 404 31.20 -15.43 -16.01
C ILE A 404 30.37 -15.86 -14.80
N TYR A 405 30.97 -15.80 -13.62
CA TYR A 405 30.33 -16.14 -12.36
C TYR A 405 30.07 -14.89 -11.51
N ILE A 406 28.91 -14.89 -10.87
CA ILE A 406 28.48 -13.88 -9.90
C ILE A 406 28.73 -14.43 -8.50
N LEU A 407 29.33 -13.62 -7.63
CA LEU A 407 29.43 -13.93 -6.21
C LEU A 407 28.13 -13.50 -5.52
N GLY A 408 27.57 -14.35 -4.68
CA GLY A 408 26.38 -14.03 -3.90
C GLY A 408 26.32 -14.80 -2.60
N LEU A 409 25.19 -14.72 -1.91
CA LEU A 409 24.92 -15.51 -0.71
C LEU A 409 23.95 -16.63 -1.04
N LYS A 410 24.05 -17.78 -0.36
CA LYS A 410 23.04 -18.84 -0.50
C LYS A 410 21.64 -18.30 -0.17
N ASP A 411 20.63 -18.81 -0.83
CA ASP A 411 19.22 -18.44 -0.68
C ASP A 411 18.90 -16.97 -0.98
N SER A 412 19.79 -16.28 -1.67
CA SER A 412 19.51 -14.95 -2.22
C SER A 412 18.35 -15.02 -3.21
N TYR A 413 17.78 -13.86 -3.55
CA TYR A 413 16.75 -13.71 -4.56
C TYR A 413 16.87 -12.36 -5.25
N HIS A 414 16.90 -12.38 -6.57
CA HIS A 414 17.10 -11.17 -7.39
C HIS A 414 16.06 -10.98 -8.49
N GLY A 415 15.06 -11.86 -8.58
CA GLY A 415 14.01 -11.78 -9.60
C GLY A 415 13.85 -13.05 -10.43
N ASP A 416 12.84 -13.01 -11.29
CA ASP A 416 12.36 -14.18 -12.05
C ASP A 416 12.60 -14.04 -13.57
N THR A 417 13.21 -12.95 -14.02
CA THR A 417 13.71 -12.87 -15.40
C THR A 417 15.00 -13.68 -15.53
N HIS A 418 15.28 -14.15 -16.73
CA HIS A 418 16.27 -15.19 -16.97
C HIS A 418 17.65 -14.92 -16.34
N ALA A 419 18.26 -13.75 -16.60
CA ALA A 419 19.59 -13.45 -16.04
C ALA A 419 19.55 -13.14 -14.53
N ALA A 420 18.42 -12.64 -14.02
CA ALA A 420 18.23 -12.47 -12.57
C ALA A 420 18.11 -13.83 -11.86
N MET A 421 17.46 -14.81 -12.48
CA MET A 421 17.40 -16.18 -11.97
C MET A 421 18.77 -16.83 -11.95
N ASP A 422 19.55 -16.74 -13.03
CA ASP A 422 20.90 -17.31 -13.15
C ASP A 422 21.88 -16.77 -12.09
N ALA A 423 21.66 -15.53 -11.62
CA ALA A 423 22.40 -14.91 -10.53
C ALA A 423 22.06 -15.46 -9.14
N THR A 424 21.09 -16.36 -9.06
CA THR A 424 20.56 -16.89 -7.80
C THR A 424 20.89 -18.38 -7.66
N ASN A 425 21.15 -18.84 -6.42
CA ASN A 425 21.54 -20.23 -6.18
C ASN A 425 20.44 -21.24 -6.58
N PRO A 426 20.84 -22.48 -6.96
CA PRO A 426 19.90 -23.55 -7.28
C PRO A 426 18.97 -23.88 -6.12
N ASN A 427 17.67 -23.98 -6.40
CA ASN A 427 16.66 -24.44 -5.46
C ASN A 427 15.55 -25.25 -6.19
N SER A 428 14.59 -25.80 -5.46
CA SER A 428 13.50 -26.62 -6.01
C SER A 428 12.63 -25.89 -7.04
N TYR A 429 12.48 -24.57 -6.92
CA TYR A 429 11.67 -23.75 -7.82
C TYR A 429 12.31 -23.56 -9.18
N LYS A 430 13.61 -23.23 -9.20
CA LYS A 430 14.30 -22.86 -10.44
C LYS A 430 14.61 -24.07 -11.33
N LYS A 431 14.67 -25.27 -10.74
CA LYS A 431 14.88 -26.53 -11.48
C LYS A 431 13.74 -26.87 -12.45
N THR A 432 12.60 -26.18 -12.38
CA THR A 432 11.50 -26.37 -13.34
C THR A 432 11.64 -25.51 -14.58
N ASP A 433 12.53 -24.52 -14.59
CA ASP A 433 12.79 -23.69 -15.76
C ASP A 433 13.80 -24.38 -16.67
N TYR A 434 13.47 -24.49 -17.96
CA TYR A 434 14.30 -25.17 -18.95
C TYR A 434 15.58 -24.42 -19.31
N TRP A 435 15.62 -23.11 -19.07
CA TRP A 435 16.77 -22.27 -19.43
C TRP A 435 17.66 -21.96 -18.24
N TYR A 436 17.17 -22.10 -17.01
CA TYR A 436 17.93 -21.74 -15.81
C TYR A 436 19.32 -22.42 -15.76
N GLU A 437 20.36 -21.58 -15.76
CA GLU A 437 21.75 -21.99 -15.62
C GLU A 437 22.38 -21.21 -14.46
N PRO A 438 22.68 -21.83 -13.31
CA PRO A 438 23.32 -21.11 -12.20
C PRO A 438 24.70 -20.58 -12.60
N LYS A 439 24.83 -19.26 -12.78
CA LYS A 439 26.07 -18.56 -13.16
C LYS A 439 26.72 -17.88 -11.96
N GLY A 440 27.04 -18.65 -10.92
CA GLY A 440 27.60 -18.04 -9.72
C GLY A 440 28.19 -18.98 -8.68
N TYR A 441 28.78 -18.35 -7.67
CA TYR A 441 29.23 -18.97 -6.43
C TYR A 441 28.53 -18.27 -5.26
N TRP A 442 27.94 -19.07 -4.38
CA TRP A 442 27.16 -18.57 -3.26
C TRP A 442 27.78 -18.98 -1.92
N PHE A 443 28.21 -17.97 -1.16
CA PHE A 443 28.82 -18.15 0.16
C PHE A 443 27.79 -18.67 1.17
N ASP A 444 28.24 -19.56 2.06
CA ASP A 444 27.59 -19.69 3.35
C ASP A 444 27.82 -18.40 4.14
N TYR A 445 26.83 -18.01 4.94
CA TYR A 445 26.88 -16.76 5.67
C TYR A 445 26.34 -16.91 7.10
N PRO A 446 26.87 -16.12 8.04
CA PRO A 446 26.34 -16.03 9.39
C PRO A 446 25.00 -15.31 9.41
N THR A 447 24.11 -15.71 10.33
CA THR A 447 22.78 -15.11 10.50
C THR A 447 22.57 -14.58 11.90
N VAL A 448 21.73 -13.55 12.02
CA VAL A 448 21.39 -12.88 13.28
C VAL A 448 19.93 -13.19 13.63
N TYR A 449 19.65 -13.46 14.90
CA TYR A 449 18.28 -13.59 15.41
C TYR A 449 18.19 -13.31 16.91
N LEU A 450 16.96 -13.14 17.39
CA LEU A 450 16.58 -13.05 18.79
C LEU A 450 16.00 -14.39 19.26
N LYS A 451 16.51 -14.90 20.38
CA LYS A 451 15.97 -16.07 21.09
C LYS A 451 16.15 -15.87 22.59
N ASP A 452 15.13 -16.21 23.38
CA ASP A 452 15.20 -16.11 24.84
C ASP A 452 15.71 -14.75 25.35
N ARG A 453 15.21 -13.66 24.76
CA ARG A 453 15.59 -12.25 25.05
C ARG A 453 17.05 -11.89 24.77
N LYS A 454 17.77 -12.71 23.99
CA LYS A 454 19.17 -12.51 23.64
C LYS A 454 19.38 -12.56 22.13
N HIS A 455 20.27 -11.72 21.63
CA HIS A 455 20.65 -11.75 20.22
C HIS A 455 21.77 -12.75 20.00
N PHE A 456 21.67 -13.51 18.91
CA PHE A 456 22.66 -14.51 18.54
C PHE A 456 23.14 -14.28 17.12
N VAL A 457 24.43 -14.52 16.90
CA VAL A 457 25.02 -14.74 15.58
C VAL A 457 25.32 -16.22 15.43
N THR A 458 24.61 -16.88 14.52
CA THR A 458 24.89 -18.26 14.09
C THR A 458 25.99 -18.24 13.04
N ILE A 459 27.03 -19.05 13.21
CA ILE A 459 28.12 -19.20 12.25
C ILE A 459 28.05 -20.60 11.63
N PRO A 460 27.99 -20.72 10.28
CA PRO A 460 27.92 -22.01 9.59
C PRO A 460 29.17 -22.88 9.81
N GLU A 461 28.99 -24.20 9.73
CA GLU A 461 30.07 -25.19 9.88
C GLU A 461 31.23 -25.01 8.90
N SER A 462 30.94 -24.50 7.71
CA SER A 462 31.91 -24.27 6.64
C SER A 462 33.01 -23.25 7.00
N PHE A 463 32.85 -22.51 8.10
CA PHE A 463 33.85 -21.54 8.55
C PHE A 463 34.99 -22.18 9.35
N ASN A 464 34.74 -23.25 10.13
CA ASN A 464 35.71 -23.79 11.11
C ASN A 464 35.71 -25.34 11.24
N SER A 465 35.10 -26.08 10.31
CA SER A 465 35.23 -27.55 10.13
C SER A 465 34.85 -28.49 11.29
N ASN A 466 34.36 -28.00 12.45
CA ASN A 466 34.14 -28.85 13.63
C ASN A 466 32.76 -28.76 14.34
N GLN A 467 31.90 -27.76 14.07
CA GLN A 467 30.46 -27.69 14.42
C GLN A 467 29.90 -26.28 14.21
N LYS A 468 28.57 -26.15 14.00
CA LYS A 468 27.86 -24.87 14.06
C LYS A 468 28.02 -24.28 15.46
N PHE A 469 28.37 -23.00 15.58
CA PHE A 469 28.42 -22.33 16.88
C PHE A 469 27.71 -20.98 16.86
N GLU A 470 27.27 -20.56 18.04
CA GLU A 470 26.45 -19.38 18.26
C GLU A 470 27.18 -18.41 19.20
N LEU A 471 27.23 -17.14 18.82
CA LEU A 471 27.78 -16.07 19.63
C LEU A 471 26.64 -15.19 20.14
N ASN A 472 26.59 -14.98 21.46
CA ASN A 472 25.65 -14.06 22.08
C ASN A 472 26.12 -12.61 21.91
N ILE A 473 25.19 -11.72 21.58
CA ILE A 473 25.40 -10.28 21.40
C ILE A 473 24.38 -9.54 22.29
N ASN A 474 24.78 -8.44 22.91
CA ASN A 474 23.96 -7.80 23.95
C ASN A 474 22.73 -7.08 23.37
N SER A 475 22.83 -6.55 22.16
CA SER A 475 21.75 -5.82 21.51
C SER A 475 21.83 -5.90 19.99
N ILE A 476 20.70 -5.63 19.32
CA ILE A 476 20.70 -5.47 17.86
C ILE A 476 21.62 -4.33 17.40
N GLY A 477 21.78 -3.26 18.19
CA GLY A 477 22.68 -2.15 17.85
C GLY A 477 24.16 -2.58 17.78
N GLU A 478 24.58 -3.48 18.67
CA GLU A 478 25.94 -4.02 18.69
C GLU A 478 26.24 -4.83 17.42
N VAL A 479 25.25 -5.53 16.86
CA VAL A 479 25.38 -6.27 15.58
C VAL A 479 25.88 -5.35 14.45
N PHE A 480 25.40 -4.11 14.41
CA PHE A 480 25.77 -3.11 13.39
C PHE A 480 27.02 -2.30 13.76
N SER A 481 27.60 -2.48 14.95
CA SER A 481 28.76 -1.69 15.39
C SER A 481 29.96 -1.83 14.45
N LEU A 482 30.66 -0.72 14.21
CA LEU A 482 31.92 -0.68 13.46
C LEU A 482 33.07 -1.31 14.25
N ASP A 483 33.00 -1.34 15.57
CA ASP A 483 34.04 -1.94 16.44
C ASP A 483 34.19 -3.45 16.17
N ARG A 484 33.12 -4.09 15.69
CA ARG A 484 33.13 -5.50 15.29
C ARG A 484 34.12 -5.80 14.16
N ASN A 485 34.54 -4.80 13.37
CA ASN A 485 35.52 -4.96 12.30
C ASN A 485 36.90 -5.40 12.80
N SER A 486 37.21 -5.20 14.08
CA SER A 486 38.50 -5.54 14.69
C SER A 486 38.43 -6.74 15.64
N THR A 487 37.33 -7.51 15.60
CA THR A 487 37.14 -8.69 16.45
C THR A 487 37.75 -9.95 15.84
N ASP A 488 37.98 -10.98 16.66
CA ASP A 488 38.40 -12.30 16.18
C ASP A 488 37.40 -12.91 15.19
N LEU A 489 36.11 -12.60 15.36
CA LEU A 489 35.08 -13.02 14.42
C LEU A 489 35.29 -12.42 13.02
N ALA A 490 35.74 -11.16 12.94
CA ALA A 490 36.09 -10.54 11.67
C ALA A 490 37.25 -11.29 10.98
N ASN A 491 38.24 -11.72 11.75
CA ASN A 491 39.35 -12.52 11.23
C ASN A 491 38.88 -13.89 10.73
N ILE A 492 37.95 -14.55 11.44
CA ILE A 492 37.34 -15.81 11.00
C ILE A 492 36.62 -15.63 9.66
N TYR A 493 35.80 -14.58 9.53
CA TYR A 493 35.09 -14.29 8.29
C TYR A 493 36.05 -13.97 7.15
N LEU A 494 37.07 -13.16 7.42
CA LEU A 494 38.11 -12.83 6.45
C LEU A 494 38.82 -14.08 5.93
N ASN A 495 39.25 -14.96 6.83
CA ASN A 495 39.94 -16.20 6.47
C ASN A 495 39.04 -17.11 5.63
N TYR A 496 37.77 -17.28 6.02
CA TYR A 496 36.81 -18.05 5.23
C TYR A 496 36.64 -17.45 3.82
N ILE A 497 36.37 -16.14 3.72
CA ILE A 497 36.18 -15.46 2.43
C ILE A 497 37.43 -15.61 1.56
N GLN A 498 38.62 -15.36 2.10
CA GLN A 498 39.87 -15.47 1.37
C GLN A 498 40.15 -16.91 0.91
N SER A 499 39.82 -17.92 1.73
CA SER A 499 39.96 -19.32 1.35
C SER A 499 39.09 -19.68 0.14
N GLN A 500 37.83 -19.23 0.12
CA GLN A 500 36.92 -19.50 -0.99
C GLN A 500 37.32 -18.69 -2.25
N MET A 501 37.74 -17.44 -2.08
CA MET A 501 38.24 -16.63 -3.20
C MET A 501 39.47 -17.26 -3.85
N PHE A 502 40.41 -17.79 -3.05
CA PHE A 502 41.59 -18.48 -3.57
C PHE A 502 41.22 -19.70 -4.42
N ILE A 503 40.21 -20.48 -4.00
CA ILE A 503 39.69 -21.62 -4.78
C ILE A 503 39.09 -21.13 -6.11
N LEU A 504 38.30 -20.05 -6.08
CA LEU A 504 37.64 -19.49 -7.26
C LEU A 504 38.64 -18.89 -8.25
N GLU A 505 39.67 -18.19 -7.77
CA GLU A 505 40.74 -17.63 -8.60
C GLU A 505 41.54 -18.73 -9.34
N GLY A 506 41.58 -19.95 -8.80
CA GLY A 506 42.18 -21.12 -9.44
C GLY A 506 41.28 -21.88 -10.42
N SER A 507 40.04 -21.43 -10.64
CA SER A 507 39.05 -22.09 -11.50
C SER A 507 39.03 -21.53 -12.93
N ASP A 508 38.30 -22.19 -13.83
CA ASP A 508 38.15 -21.74 -15.23
C ASP A 508 37.12 -20.62 -15.42
N PHE A 509 36.54 -20.09 -14.33
CA PHE A 509 35.51 -19.06 -14.36
C PHE A 509 36.09 -17.66 -14.18
N LEU A 510 35.39 -16.66 -14.73
CA LEU A 510 35.70 -15.24 -14.51
C LEU A 510 34.72 -14.65 -13.49
N ILE A 511 35.22 -14.07 -12.40
CA ILE A 511 34.35 -13.41 -11.42
C ILE A 511 33.97 -12.02 -11.91
N GLY A 512 32.67 -11.82 -12.19
CA GLY A 512 32.17 -10.61 -12.83
C GLY A 512 31.61 -9.56 -11.88
N ALA A 513 31.02 -9.97 -10.76
CA ALA A 513 30.36 -9.09 -9.81
C ALA A 513 30.16 -9.76 -8.43
N LEU A 514 30.01 -8.95 -7.38
CA LEU A 514 29.38 -9.34 -6.12
C LEU A 514 27.94 -8.80 -6.11
N LEU A 515 26.94 -9.66 -5.91
CA LEU A 515 25.53 -9.30 -5.81
C LEU A 515 24.98 -9.69 -4.44
N LEU A 516 24.49 -8.71 -3.68
CA LEU A 516 24.00 -8.91 -2.32
C LEU A 516 22.63 -8.27 -2.12
N GLU A 517 21.71 -8.99 -1.47
CA GLU A 517 20.64 -8.38 -0.68
C GLU A 517 21.26 -7.89 0.65
N PRO A 518 21.41 -6.57 0.88
CA PRO A 518 22.11 -6.09 2.07
C PRO A 518 21.25 -6.26 3.32
N VAL A 519 21.83 -6.74 4.43
CA VAL A 519 21.22 -6.99 5.74
C VAL A 519 20.15 -8.09 5.77
N VAL A 520 19.20 -8.11 4.83
CA VAL A 520 18.05 -9.04 4.85
C VAL A 520 17.84 -9.70 3.50
N GLN A 521 17.87 -11.03 3.48
CA GLN A 521 17.37 -11.82 2.36
C GLN A 521 15.88 -12.07 2.52
N GLY A 522 15.08 -11.41 1.67
CA GLY A 522 13.61 -11.41 1.80
C GLY A 522 13.02 -12.77 1.43
N ALA A 523 13.08 -13.13 0.15
CA ALA A 523 12.45 -14.35 -0.38
C ALA A 523 13.12 -15.64 0.13
N GLY A 524 14.38 -15.55 0.57
CA GLY A 524 15.11 -16.63 1.24
C GLY A 524 14.56 -16.99 2.64
N GLY A 525 13.55 -16.28 3.14
CA GLY A 525 12.90 -16.57 4.42
C GLY A 525 13.16 -15.52 5.49
N MET A 526 13.18 -14.23 5.12
CA MET A 526 13.49 -13.12 6.04
C MET A 526 14.76 -13.38 6.85
N LYS A 527 15.82 -13.85 6.18
CA LYS A 527 17.09 -14.21 6.83
C LYS A 527 17.91 -12.94 7.03
N PHE A 528 18.22 -12.65 8.28
CA PHE A 528 19.07 -11.52 8.64
C PHE A 528 20.52 -11.96 8.61
N VAL A 529 21.26 -11.41 7.66
CA VAL A 529 22.69 -11.68 7.47
C VAL A 529 23.48 -10.85 8.45
N ASP A 530 24.55 -11.41 9.03
CA ASP A 530 25.44 -10.61 9.87
C ASP A 530 26.09 -9.47 9.05
N PRO A 531 25.82 -8.18 9.38
CA PRO A 531 26.42 -7.03 8.69
C PRO A 531 27.95 -7.07 8.68
N LEU A 532 28.59 -7.63 9.71
CA LEU A 532 30.04 -7.78 9.74
C LEU A 532 30.54 -8.62 8.56
N PHE A 533 29.88 -9.74 8.27
CA PHE A 533 30.25 -10.63 7.17
C PHE A 533 30.14 -9.91 5.82
N GLN A 534 29.02 -9.25 5.57
CA GLN A 534 28.80 -8.52 4.31
C GLN A 534 29.82 -7.39 4.13
N ARG A 535 30.15 -6.63 5.17
CA ARG A 535 31.21 -5.60 5.11
C ARG A 535 32.57 -6.18 4.71
N ILE A 536 32.97 -7.28 5.32
CA ILE A 536 34.25 -7.93 5.02
C ILE A 536 34.25 -8.46 3.59
N LEU A 537 33.15 -9.09 3.15
CA LEU A 537 33.01 -9.58 1.77
C LEU A 537 33.09 -8.45 0.74
N VAL A 538 32.41 -7.33 0.99
CA VAL A 538 32.48 -6.12 0.15
C VAL A 538 33.92 -5.60 0.08
N LYS A 539 34.61 -5.47 1.22
CA LYS A 539 36.01 -5.00 1.27
C LYS A 539 36.94 -5.94 0.50
N GLU A 540 36.79 -7.26 0.64
CA GLU A 540 37.62 -8.25 -0.06
C GLU A 540 37.37 -8.27 -1.57
N CYS A 541 36.12 -8.11 -2.00
CA CYS A 541 35.78 -7.98 -3.42
C CYS A 541 36.33 -6.68 -4.03
N ARG A 542 36.22 -5.56 -3.29
CA ARG A 542 36.76 -4.27 -3.72
C ARG A 542 38.28 -4.29 -3.87
N LYS A 543 39.02 -4.94 -2.95
CA LYS A 543 40.48 -5.16 -3.09
C LYS A 543 40.84 -5.89 -4.40
N ARG A 544 39.96 -6.76 -4.87
CA ARG A 544 40.08 -7.54 -6.12
C ARG A 544 39.49 -6.83 -7.33
N LYS A 545 39.03 -5.59 -7.20
CA LYS A 545 38.36 -4.80 -8.25
C LYS A 545 37.10 -5.47 -8.81
N ILE A 546 36.44 -6.31 -8.02
CA ILE A 546 35.15 -6.90 -8.36
C ILE A 546 34.06 -5.86 -8.07
N PRO A 547 33.22 -5.48 -9.05
CA PRO A 547 32.13 -4.53 -8.84
C PRO A 547 31.11 -5.04 -7.82
N ILE A 548 30.64 -4.13 -6.97
CA ILE A 548 29.71 -4.41 -5.89
C ILE A 548 28.30 -3.94 -6.28
N ILE A 549 27.36 -4.88 -6.34
CA ILE A 549 25.94 -4.64 -6.58
C ILE A 549 25.16 -4.84 -5.28
N PHE A 550 24.45 -3.80 -4.84
CA PHE A 550 23.45 -3.93 -3.78
C PHE A 550 22.05 -4.04 -4.39
N ASP A 551 21.42 -5.19 -4.18
CA ASP A 551 20.00 -5.38 -4.44
C ASP A 551 19.19 -4.82 -3.27
N GLU A 552 18.83 -3.55 -3.38
CA GLU A 552 17.95 -2.87 -2.42
C GLU A 552 16.51 -2.80 -2.92
N VAL A 553 16.11 -3.70 -3.82
CA VAL A 553 14.71 -3.81 -4.27
C VAL A 553 13.78 -4.09 -3.09
N PHE A 554 14.23 -4.88 -2.11
CA PHE A 554 13.49 -5.12 -0.87
C PHE A 554 13.82 -4.11 0.24
N THR A 555 15.11 -3.81 0.46
CA THR A 555 15.58 -3.14 1.68
C THR A 555 15.66 -1.62 1.59
N GLY A 556 15.63 -1.06 0.38
CA GLY A 556 15.64 0.38 0.15
C GLY A 556 14.37 1.08 0.63
N PHE A 557 14.43 2.41 0.67
CA PHE A 557 13.31 3.29 1.01
C PHE A 557 12.67 3.00 2.37
N TRP A 558 13.48 3.00 3.44
CA TRP A 558 13.04 2.91 4.83
C TRP A 558 12.50 1.56 5.29
N ARG A 559 12.51 0.50 4.46
CA ARG A 559 12.09 -0.85 4.87
C ARG A 559 12.76 -1.27 6.19
N LEU A 560 14.05 -1.00 6.33
CA LEU A 560 14.86 -1.34 7.51
C LEU A 560 15.04 -0.17 8.50
N GLY A 561 14.19 0.86 8.43
CA GLY A 561 14.29 2.07 9.25
C GLY A 561 15.36 3.07 8.78
N LYS A 562 16.18 2.70 7.78
CA LYS A 562 17.12 3.60 7.07
C LYS A 562 16.78 3.72 5.59
N ILE A 563 17.10 4.86 4.96
CA ILE A 563 16.76 5.15 3.56
C ILE A 563 17.35 4.12 2.60
N SER A 564 18.51 3.59 2.95
CA SER A 564 19.23 2.56 2.23
C SER A 564 19.97 1.67 3.23
N ALA A 565 20.05 0.38 2.93
CA ALA A 565 20.78 -0.59 3.74
C ALA A 565 22.30 -0.36 3.69
N SER A 566 22.82 0.34 2.67
CA SER A 566 24.21 0.84 2.66
C SER A 566 24.58 1.66 3.89
N VAL A 567 23.63 2.40 4.48
CA VAL A 567 23.83 3.17 5.72
C VAL A 567 24.03 2.24 6.92
N LEU A 568 23.32 1.11 6.95
CA LEU A 568 23.45 0.10 8.02
C LEU A 568 24.74 -0.70 7.89
N LEU A 569 25.19 -0.96 6.65
CA LEU A 569 26.46 -1.64 6.39
C LEU A 569 27.68 -0.71 6.49
N ASP A 570 27.51 0.61 6.49
CA ASP A 570 28.63 1.57 6.34
C ASP A 570 29.55 1.22 5.16
N GLU A 571 28.95 0.74 4.07
CA GLU A 571 29.64 0.37 2.83
C GLU A 571 28.81 0.83 1.65
N LYS A 572 29.49 1.41 0.66
CA LYS A 572 28.85 1.91 -0.57
C LYS A 572 28.95 0.87 -1.67
N PRO A 573 27.92 0.70 -2.51
CA PRO A 573 28.05 -0.13 -3.71
C PRO A 573 28.69 0.64 -4.87
N ASP A 574 29.04 -0.08 -5.94
CA ASP A 574 29.32 0.51 -7.26
C ASP A 574 28.03 0.68 -8.07
N ILE A 575 27.06 -0.21 -7.83
CA ILE A 575 25.75 -0.29 -8.50
C ILE A 575 24.69 -0.66 -7.47
N ALA A 576 23.50 -0.07 -7.51
CA ALA A 576 22.40 -0.46 -6.64
C ALA A 576 21.04 -0.45 -7.35
N CYS A 577 20.21 -1.43 -7.04
CA CYS A 577 18.89 -1.60 -7.64
C CYS A 577 17.80 -1.26 -6.63
N TYR A 578 16.78 -0.50 -7.07
CA TYR A 578 15.62 -0.15 -6.25
C TYR A 578 14.33 -0.30 -7.04
N ALA A 579 13.28 -0.80 -6.39
CA ALA A 579 11.90 -0.87 -6.91
C ALA A 579 10.94 -0.89 -5.71
N LYS A 580 9.84 -1.66 -5.76
CA LYS A 580 8.87 -1.86 -4.66
C LYS A 580 8.46 -0.55 -3.98
N LEU A 581 9.01 -0.25 -2.80
CA LEU A 581 8.72 0.97 -2.02
C LEU A 581 9.07 2.28 -2.74
N LEU A 582 9.89 2.23 -3.80
CA LEU A 582 10.22 3.39 -4.64
C LEU A 582 8.97 4.20 -5.03
N THR A 583 7.87 3.53 -5.34
CA THR A 583 6.59 4.15 -5.77
C THR A 583 5.50 4.06 -4.71
N GLY A 584 5.87 3.77 -3.45
CA GLY A 584 4.90 3.63 -2.36
C GLY A 584 3.86 2.53 -2.57
N GLY A 585 4.13 1.56 -3.46
CA GLY A 585 3.23 0.45 -3.76
C GLY A 585 2.08 0.79 -4.73
N LEU A 586 2.09 1.96 -5.39
CA LEU A 586 1.01 2.34 -6.32
C LEU A 586 1.19 1.75 -7.72
N MET A 587 2.42 1.73 -8.26
CA MET A 587 2.68 1.28 -9.64
C MET A 587 4.12 0.81 -9.86
N PRO A 588 4.41 -0.01 -10.90
CA PRO A 588 5.76 -0.48 -11.16
C PRO A 588 6.68 0.64 -11.67
N LEU A 589 7.86 0.70 -11.07
CA LEU A 589 9.03 1.44 -11.55
C LEU A 589 10.25 0.83 -10.86
N SER A 590 11.38 0.83 -11.53
CA SER A 590 12.67 0.50 -10.92
C SER A 590 13.77 1.42 -11.41
N VAL A 591 14.84 1.50 -10.62
CA VAL A 591 16.03 2.28 -10.97
C VAL A 591 17.29 1.50 -10.58
N THR A 592 18.25 1.48 -11.49
CA THR A 592 19.61 1.03 -11.25
C THR A 592 20.51 2.26 -11.16
N LEU A 593 21.03 2.55 -9.97
CA LEU A 593 22.02 3.59 -9.76
C LEU A 593 23.42 3.01 -10.00
N ALA A 594 24.31 3.82 -10.57
CA ALA A 594 25.69 3.43 -10.81
C ALA A 594 26.65 4.59 -10.53
N ASN A 595 27.88 4.25 -10.14
CA ASN A 595 28.94 5.23 -10.00
C ASN A 595 29.51 5.67 -11.37
N GLU A 596 30.34 6.72 -11.37
CA GLU A 596 30.93 7.30 -12.58
C GLU A 596 31.84 6.32 -13.31
N GLU A 597 32.59 5.49 -12.56
CA GLU A 597 33.50 4.51 -13.14
C GLU A 597 32.77 3.41 -13.93
N CYS A 598 31.60 3.00 -13.45
CA CYS A 598 30.71 2.08 -14.15
C CYS A 598 30.16 2.74 -15.43
N PHE A 599 29.68 3.98 -15.34
CA PHE A 599 29.16 4.70 -16.50
C PHE A 599 30.23 4.94 -17.57
N SER A 600 31.43 5.37 -17.17
CA SER A 600 32.52 5.67 -18.11
C SER A 600 32.96 4.46 -18.93
N SER A 601 32.72 3.24 -18.44
CA SER A 601 33.05 1.99 -19.16
C SER A 601 32.19 1.75 -20.43
N PHE A 602 31.10 2.51 -20.58
CA PHE A 602 30.21 2.49 -21.76
C PHE A 602 30.41 3.68 -22.69
N LEU A 603 31.30 4.62 -22.37
CA LEU A 603 31.60 5.75 -23.26
C LEU A 603 32.46 5.29 -24.44
N GLY A 604 32.14 5.81 -25.62
CA GLY A 604 32.84 5.52 -26.86
C GLY A 604 32.17 6.18 -28.06
N ASP A 605 32.76 5.99 -29.24
CA ASP A 605 32.35 6.67 -30.47
C ASP A 605 31.25 5.92 -31.24
N SER A 606 30.87 4.71 -30.82
CA SER A 606 29.83 3.90 -31.47
C SER A 606 28.71 3.47 -30.52
N ILE A 607 27.49 3.36 -31.06
CA ILE A 607 26.32 2.88 -30.31
C ILE A 607 26.51 1.47 -29.73
N SER A 608 27.32 0.62 -30.37
CA SER A 608 27.67 -0.71 -29.87
C SER A 608 28.48 -0.71 -28.57
N GLN A 609 29.04 0.44 -28.17
CA GLN A 609 29.74 0.61 -26.90
C GLN A 609 28.81 1.04 -25.76
N ALA A 610 27.62 1.57 -26.10
CA ALA A 610 26.61 1.97 -25.13
C ALA A 610 25.94 0.77 -24.45
N LEU A 611 25.22 1.03 -23.37
CA LEU A 611 24.38 0.03 -22.72
C LEU A 611 23.09 -0.18 -23.55
N LEU A 612 23.09 -1.18 -24.42
CA LEU A 612 21.94 -1.54 -25.25
C LEU A 612 20.93 -2.38 -24.46
N HIS A 613 20.31 -1.74 -23.47
CA HIS A 613 19.17 -2.24 -22.71
C HIS A 613 18.11 -1.13 -22.74
N GLY A 614 16.85 -1.48 -22.99
CA GLY A 614 15.76 -0.51 -22.94
C GLY A 614 14.41 -1.19 -22.85
N HIS A 615 13.47 -0.52 -22.20
CA HIS A 615 12.07 -0.92 -22.10
C HIS A 615 11.19 0.16 -22.70
N SER A 616 10.05 -0.22 -23.27
CA SER A 616 9.11 0.75 -23.84
C SER A 616 8.66 1.78 -22.80
N TYR A 617 8.47 1.36 -21.53
CA TYR A 617 8.04 2.24 -20.43
C TYR A 617 9.17 2.77 -19.55
N ALA A 618 10.42 2.70 -20.01
CA ALA A 618 11.57 3.22 -19.28
C ALA A 618 11.34 4.68 -18.86
N ALA A 619 11.56 4.96 -17.57
CA ALA A 619 11.31 6.26 -16.94
C ALA A 619 9.91 6.84 -17.24
N ASN A 620 8.85 6.03 -17.20
CA ASN A 620 7.50 6.53 -17.44
C ASN A 620 7.16 7.72 -16.50
N PRO A 621 6.62 8.84 -17.01
CA PRO A 621 6.41 10.06 -16.23
C PRO A 621 5.52 9.87 -15.00
N VAL A 622 4.49 9.02 -15.11
CA VAL A 622 3.54 8.73 -14.02
C VAL A 622 4.26 8.06 -12.85
N GLY A 623 5.00 6.98 -13.09
CA GLY A 623 5.78 6.28 -12.08
C GLY A 623 6.84 7.17 -11.45
N CYS A 624 7.50 8.03 -12.25
CA CYS A 624 8.48 8.96 -11.73
C CYS A 624 7.85 10.00 -10.79
N ALA A 625 6.69 10.55 -11.15
CA ALA A 625 5.97 11.52 -10.31
C ALA A 625 5.47 10.88 -9.01
N VAL A 626 4.94 9.66 -9.10
CA VAL A 626 4.51 8.87 -7.94
C VAL A 626 5.69 8.57 -7.01
N ALA A 627 6.85 8.20 -7.54
CA ALA A 627 8.03 7.94 -6.73
C ALA A 627 8.55 9.18 -6.01
N VAL A 628 8.52 10.34 -6.68
CA VAL A 628 8.83 11.64 -6.07
C VAL A 628 7.90 11.90 -4.87
N GLU A 629 6.59 11.74 -5.06
CA GLU A 629 5.59 11.96 -4.02
C GLU A 629 5.71 10.92 -2.89
N ALA A 630 6.00 9.65 -3.19
CA ALA A 630 6.17 8.61 -2.18
C ALA A 630 7.34 8.90 -1.24
N ILE A 631 8.46 9.39 -1.78
CA ILE A 631 9.59 9.83 -0.95
C ILE A 631 9.18 11.01 -0.06
N GLU A 632 8.43 11.99 -0.60
CA GLU A 632 7.98 13.17 0.15
C GLU A 632 6.97 12.82 1.25
N GLU A 633 5.94 12.04 0.93
CA GLU A 633 4.91 11.63 1.88
C GLU A 633 5.48 10.74 2.99
N THR A 634 6.48 9.91 2.71
CA THR A 634 7.18 9.17 3.77
C THR A 634 7.89 10.10 4.74
N CYS A 635 8.52 11.17 4.25
CA CYS A 635 9.19 12.17 5.10
C CYS A 635 8.22 13.03 5.94
N ASP A 636 6.92 13.01 5.62
CA ASP A 636 5.86 13.66 6.38
C ASP A 636 5.19 12.72 7.41
N SER A 637 5.58 11.45 7.45
CA SER A 637 5.07 10.49 8.43
C SER A 637 5.35 10.93 9.86
N LYS A 638 4.42 10.62 10.78
CA LYS A 638 4.57 10.85 12.22
C LYS A 638 5.71 10.02 12.84
N ASN A 639 6.02 8.87 12.23
CA ASN A 639 7.10 7.99 12.68
C ASN A 639 8.45 8.35 12.04
N PHE A 640 8.51 9.43 11.25
CA PHE A 640 9.73 9.84 10.57
C PHE A 640 10.52 10.86 11.39
N ASN A 641 11.76 10.50 11.71
CA ASN A 641 12.73 11.39 12.34
C ASN A 641 13.49 12.18 11.25
N LYS A 642 13.16 13.47 11.10
CA LYS A 642 13.76 14.37 10.10
C LYS A 642 15.25 14.62 10.34
N GLU A 643 15.69 14.69 11.59
CA GLU A 643 17.10 14.98 11.92
C GLU A 643 18.01 13.79 11.63
N LEU A 644 17.58 12.60 12.02
CA LEU A 644 18.33 11.37 11.83
C LEU A 644 18.16 10.78 10.44
N ASN A 645 17.18 11.29 9.66
CA ASN A 645 16.70 10.68 8.44
C ASN A 645 16.49 9.18 8.75
N CYS A 646 15.49 8.87 9.58
CA CYS A 646 15.12 7.51 9.93
C CYS A 646 13.63 7.35 10.19
N LEU A 647 13.17 6.11 10.00
CA LEU A 647 11.79 5.74 10.24
C LEU A 647 11.76 4.79 11.43
N ASP A 648 11.15 5.26 12.52
CA ASP A 648 11.11 4.56 13.79
C ASP A 648 9.75 3.88 13.95
N ILE A 649 9.67 2.62 13.52
CA ILE A 649 8.44 1.83 13.63
C ILE A 649 8.28 1.34 15.07
N PRO A 650 7.13 1.64 15.74
CA PRO A 650 6.98 1.40 17.16
C PRO A 650 6.53 -0.04 17.46
N TRP A 651 7.38 -1.02 17.15
CA TRP A 651 7.20 -2.39 17.62
C TRP A 651 7.34 -2.46 19.15
N ASP A 652 6.45 -3.20 19.82
CA ASP A 652 6.50 -3.37 21.28
C ASP A 652 7.60 -4.37 21.67
N GLU A 653 8.70 -3.85 22.22
CA GLU A 653 9.90 -4.63 22.53
C GLU A 653 9.64 -5.76 23.56
N GLU A 654 8.78 -5.54 24.55
CA GLU A 654 8.51 -6.57 25.56
C GLU A 654 7.75 -7.75 24.93
N ILE A 655 6.75 -7.48 24.07
CA ILE A 655 6.05 -8.55 23.37
C ILE A 655 7.00 -9.29 22.43
N VAL A 656 7.87 -8.59 21.70
CA VAL A 656 8.88 -9.23 20.83
C VAL A 656 9.80 -10.14 21.65
N ASN A 657 10.24 -9.68 22.83
CA ASN A 657 11.05 -10.46 23.76
C ASN A 657 10.31 -11.69 24.29
N GLU A 658 9.05 -11.55 24.72
CA GLU A 658 8.22 -12.68 25.12
C GLU A 658 8.01 -13.69 23.99
N PHE A 659 7.79 -13.21 22.76
CA PHE A 659 7.68 -14.05 21.56
C PHE A 659 8.92 -14.92 21.36
N SER A 660 10.10 -14.34 21.59
CA SER A 660 11.38 -15.05 21.45
C SER A 660 11.56 -16.19 22.48
N CYS A 661 10.87 -16.13 23.61
CA CYS A 661 10.91 -17.15 24.67
C CYS A 661 9.98 -18.35 24.40
N LEU A 662 9.09 -18.28 23.41
CA LEU A 662 8.14 -19.36 23.16
C LEU A 662 8.86 -20.66 22.74
N PRO A 663 8.46 -21.83 23.26
CA PRO A 663 9.18 -23.09 23.05
C PRO A 663 9.07 -23.60 21.61
N ASN A 664 7.99 -23.26 20.91
CA ASN A 664 7.72 -23.59 19.51
C ASN A 664 8.35 -22.60 18.51
N ILE A 665 8.98 -21.53 18.99
CA ILE A 665 9.71 -20.56 18.17
C ILE A 665 11.20 -20.88 18.13
N GLU A 666 11.75 -20.95 16.92
CA GLU A 666 13.17 -21.15 16.66
C GLU A 666 13.95 -19.83 16.71
N LYS A 667 13.42 -18.80 16.04
CA LYS A 667 14.07 -17.51 15.89
C LYS A 667 13.05 -16.40 15.71
N VAL A 668 13.32 -15.24 16.29
CA VAL A 668 12.56 -14.00 16.07
C VAL A 668 13.52 -12.96 15.51
N PHE A 669 13.01 -12.06 14.67
CA PHE A 669 13.78 -10.92 14.24
C PHE A 669 12.87 -9.70 14.04
N THR A 670 13.35 -8.51 14.43
CA THR A 670 12.72 -7.23 14.12
C THR A 670 13.74 -6.17 13.69
N LEU A 671 13.46 -5.44 12.61
CA LEU A 671 14.22 -4.25 12.17
C LEU A 671 13.37 -3.42 11.21
N GLY A 672 13.31 -2.11 11.45
CA GLY A 672 12.46 -1.21 10.67
C GLY A 672 11.02 -1.69 10.67
N SER A 673 10.41 -1.79 9.49
CA SER A 673 9.03 -2.24 9.36
C SER A 673 8.85 -3.75 9.43
N ILE A 674 9.90 -4.55 9.69
CA ILE A 674 9.86 -6.00 9.65
C ILE A 674 9.72 -6.57 11.05
N PHE A 675 8.73 -7.42 11.26
CA PHE A 675 8.70 -8.40 12.35
C PHE A 675 8.56 -9.80 11.73
N ALA A 676 9.46 -10.72 12.06
CA ALA A 676 9.44 -12.08 11.52
C ALA A 676 9.80 -13.12 12.59
N PHE A 677 9.24 -14.32 12.46
CA PHE A 677 9.55 -15.43 13.35
C PHE A 677 9.52 -16.77 12.61
N GLY A 678 10.41 -17.68 13.02
CA GLY A 678 10.49 -19.05 12.53
C GLY A 678 9.90 -20.04 13.51
N LEU A 679 9.04 -20.91 13.01
CA LEU A 679 8.47 -22.02 13.78
C LEU A 679 9.44 -23.20 13.81
N LYS A 680 9.57 -23.86 14.96
CA LYS A 680 10.22 -25.17 15.03
C LYS A 680 9.34 -26.18 14.30
N ASP A 681 9.86 -26.70 13.19
CA ASP A 681 9.22 -27.72 12.36
C ASP A 681 10.26 -28.75 11.89
N LYS A 682 9.84 -29.97 11.57
CA LYS A 682 10.71 -31.03 11.03
C LYS A 682 11.18 -30.71 9.61
N ASN A 683 10.40 -29.92 8.87
CA ASN A 683 10.71 -29.43 7.52
C ASN A 683 10.68 -27.89 7.50
N SER A 684 11.78 -27.26 7.12
CA SER A 684 11.94 -25.79 7.04
C SER A 684 11.44 -25.18 5.73
N ASP A 685 11.21 -26.00 4.70
CA ASP A 685 10.90 -25.54 3.34
C ASP A 685 9.40 -25.23 3.18
N TYR A 686 8.96 -24.79 2.00
CA TYR A 686 7.55 -24.47 1.68
C TYR A 686 6.55 -25.64 1.87
N THR A 687 7.05 -26.82 2.22
CA THR A 687 6.27 -27.99 2.62
C THR A 687 5.89 -27.99 4.11
N SER A 688 6.36 -27.01 4.92
CA SER A 688 5.93 -26.85 6.32
C SER A 688 4.39 -26.81 6.41
N THR A 689 3.83 -27.75 7.15
CA THR A 689 2.39 -27.84 7.39
C THR A 689 1.97 -26.95 8.55
N ARG A 690 2.87 -26.70 9.51
CA ARG A 690 2.61 -25.87 10.68
C ARG A 690 2.43 -24.40 10.30
N SER A 691 3.29 -23.86 9.43
CA SER A 691 3.15 -22.47 8.98
C SER A 691 1.85 -22.25 8.21
N LYS A 692 1.40 -23.20 7.38
CA LYS A 692 0.13 -23.14 6.66
C LYS A 692 -1.07 -23.03 7.60
N LYS A 693 -1.09 -23.83 8.67
CA LYS A 693 -2.15 -23.79 9.68
C LYS A 693 -2.21 -22.43 10.38
N ILE A 694 -1.07 -21.93 10.87
CA ILE A 694 -1.00 -20.63 11.57
C ILE A 694 -1.37 -19.49 10.61
N VAL A 695 -0.91 -19.51 9.36
CA VAL A 695 -1.30 -18.52 8.34
C VAL A 695 -2.81 -18.52 8.11
N GLN A 696 -3.46 -19.68 8.07
CA GLN A 696 -4.90 -19.77 7.92
C GLN A 696 -5.64 -19.17 9.14
N GLN A 697 -5.17 -19.44 10.36
CA GLN A 697 -5.72 -18.85 11.59
C GLN A 697 -5.51 -17.33 11.63
N LEU A 698 -4.32 -16.84 11.24
CA LEU A 698 -4.04 -15.41 11.16
C LEU A 698 -4.97 -14.69 10.17
N LYS A 699 -5.25 -15.30 9.02
CA LYS A 699 -6.23 -14.78 8.07
C LYS A 699 -7.65 -14.74 8.63
N GLN A 700 -8.04 -15.75 9.43
CA GLN A 700 -9.33 -15.74 10.15
C GLN A 700 -9.38 -14.63 11.23
N MET A 701 -8.23 -14.17 11.70
CA MET A 701 -8.07 -13.04 12.63
C MET A 701 -7.85 -11.70 11.92
N SER A 702 -8.22 -11.59 10.63
CA SER A 702 -8.05 -10.37 9.84
C SER A 702 -6.60 -9.89 9.70
N LEU A 703 -5.66 -10.84 9.53
CA LEU A 703 -4.26 -10.56 9.23
C LEU A 703 -3.80 -11.28 7.95
N GLU A 704 -3.53 -10.52 6.89
CA GLU A 704 -3.06 -11.06 5.61
C GLU A 704 -1.54 -11.29 5.62
N VAL A 705 -1.15 -12.51 5.97
CA VAL A 705 0.24 -12.96 5.91
C VAL A 705 0.48 -13.92 4.74
N ARG A 706 1.73 -14.01 4.30
CA ARG A 706 2.22 -15.08 3.41
C ARG A 706 3.36 -15.84 4.10
N PRO A 707 3.38 -17.18 4.04
CA PRO A 707 4.48 -17.94 4.60
C PRO A 707 5.71 -17.90 3.68
N LEU A 708 6.89 -18.04 4.26
CA LEU A 708 8.14 -18.37 3.59
C LEU A 708 8.74 -19.61 4.27
N GLY A 709 8.34 -20.80 3.81
CA GLY A 709 8.67 -22.04 4.53
C GLY A 709 8.06 -22.08 5.93
N ASN A 710 8.90 -22.27 6.95
CA ASN A 710 8.51 -22.20 8.37
C ASN A 710 8.50 -20.77 8.95
N ILE A 711 8.79 -19.75 8.14
CA ILE A 711 8.84 -18.34 8.56
C ILE A 711 7.50 -17.67 8.30
N ILE A 712 7.04 -16.92 9.29
CA ILE A 712 5.91 -15.99 9.21
C ILE A 712 6.46 -14.59 9.46
N TYR A 713 5.98 -13.62 8.69
CA TYR A 713 6.41 -12.23 8.81
C TYR A 713 5.22 -11.28 8.74
N ILE A 714 5.43 -10.10 9.31
CA ILE A 714 4.53 -8.96 9.30
C ILE A 714 5.37 -7.76 8.88
N LEU A 715 4.92 -7.09 7.83
CA LEU A 715 5.44 -5.81 7.40
C LEU A 715 4.45 -4.72 7.81
N SER A 716 4.90 -3.81 8.68
CA SER A 716 4.11 -2.65 9.10
C SER A 716 4.03 -1.60 8.00
N GLY A 717 2.93 -0.84 7.98
CA GLY A 717 2.91 0.47 7.36
C GLY A 717 3.79 1.46 8.13
N PHE A 718 4.22 2.52 7.45
CA PHE A 718 5.07 3.58 8.00
C PHE A 718 4.27 4.52 8.88
N ASN A 719 2.95 4.58 8.69
CA ASN A 719 2.03 5.42 9.45
C ASN A 719 1.22 4.64 10.50
N THR A 720 1.41 3.32 10.61
CA THR A 720 0.70 2.49 11.60
C THR A 720 1.08 2.92 13.02
N GLY A 721 0.07 3.05 13.89
CA GLY A 721 0.27 3.52 15.25
C GLY A 721 0.78 2.44 16.21
N ALA A 722 1.47 2.84 17.28
CA ALA A 722 2.00 1.93 18.29
C ALA A 722 0.93 1.04 18.95
N VAL A 723 -0.26 1.57 19.21
CA VAL A 723 -1.37 0.81 19.82
C VAL A 723 -1.86 -0.30 18.90
N GLU A 724 -1.98 0.00 17.60
CA GLU A 724 -2.42 -0.96 16.58
C GLU A 724 -1.39 -2.08 16.41
N LEU A 725 -0.11 -1.74 16.23
CA LEU A 725 0.97 -2.72 16.13
C LEU A 725 1.09 -3.59 17.38
N LYS A 726 0.95 -3.00 18.57
CA LYS A 726 0.92 -3.75 19.84
C LYS A 726 -0.22 -4.75 19.87
N ASN A 727 -1.42 -4.36 19.45
CA ASN A 727 -2.57 -5.27 19.42
C ASN A 727 -2.36 -6.41 18.42
N ILE A 728 -1.85 -6.12 17.22
CA ILE A 728 -1.49 -7.14 16.23
C ILE A 728 -0.48 -8.13 16.81
N LEU A 729 0.63 -7.64 17.40
CA LEU A 729 1.64 -8.51 18.01
C LEU A 729 1.07 -9.37 19.13
N LYS A 730 0.21 -8.82 20.01
CA LYS A 730 -0.45 -9.60 21.07
C LYS A 730 -1.33 -10.71 20.51
N SER A 731 -2.15 -10.39 19.51
CA SER A 731 -3.04 -11.37 18.88
C SER A 731 -2.25 -12.51 18.25
N VAL A 732 -1.16 -12.18 17.56
CA VAL A 732 -0.26 -13.18 16.95
C VAL A 732 0.45 -14.01 18.03
N TYR A 733 0.90 -13.37 19.11
CA TYR A 733 1.56 -14.03 20.23
C TYR A 733 0.65 -15.06 20.91
N GLU A 734 -0.58 -14.66 21.25
CA GLU A 734 -1.54 -15.57 21.89
C GLU A 734 -1.92 -16.74 20.98
N LEU A 735 -2.06 -16.51 19.67
CA LEU A 735 -2.29 -17.59 18.72
C LEU A 735 -1.13 -18.59 18.73
N VAL A 736 0.10 -18.10 18.57
CA VAL A 736 1.29 -18.95 18.46
C VAL A 736 1.60 -19.66 19.78
N LYS A 737 1.38 -19.01 20.92
CA LYS A 737 1.59 -19.61 22.25
C LYS A 737 0.69 -20.82 22.52
N ASN A 738 -0.52 -20.82 21.95
CA ASN A 738 -1.52 -21.88 22.16
C ASN A 738 -1.38 -23.06 21.17
N GLU A 739 -0.43 -23.02 20.24
CA GLU A 739 -0.12 -24.08 19.24
C GLU A 739 1.13 -24.89 19.60
#